data_AF-A0A1Y3SDE7-F1
#
_entry.id   AF-A0A1Y3SDE7-F1
#
_cell.length_a   1.000
_cell.length_b   1.000
_cell.length_c   1.000
_cell.angle_alpha   90.00
_cell.angle_beta   90.00
_cell.angle_gamma   90.00
#
_symmetry.space_group_name_H-M   'P 1'
#
loop_
_entity.id
_entity.type
_entity.pdbx_description
1 polymer ?
#
loop_
_entity_poly.entity_id
_entity_poly.type
_entity_poly.pdbx_seq_one_letter_code
_entity_poly.pdbx_strand_id
1 'polypeptide(L)'
;METDRALLAGLDKDPETGLAALMQCYTGLVWPVAAGYLENPEDVRECVNDTFAEFYRARARFDPEKGSLKLYLATIARRRAIDRLRASGRTEAVPLSEDIPTQEGISSEDRAALAAALDSLPEEDAAIIRMKYYDGMSFREIAASLNLPYETVKKRHQRSLGKMKKFLLAGLIVALTALLAARAYFVLRYFGLVPGYGVNTDPDGAIYVLEEPVAATNGDAEFQLEDAWWQDGNLTVLVTAYGLKDISKMPEVSLDGLDKLAPGGISHSLIPETGANRYRIVLRGQLPTDAGDTLALSLTMSGAVFPITLTRAEETQLEEAGFYSLTEEGGLLAVPRLEDGELIVSIYPLNSGEFRIDPMLTQGAVADYGGPASPVTVTAPDGSVLEGTLEEYSYSLLDESGYLEWNFGPAQPGQYTLNVPYLFQYAAQGEDCAFSLDLAKPEACSLELPGGVLELGRPFPVEDPTDYGLQLVQSQEFDYWWAVEGSWTGKDPERTLAYLYARSNGAGHTLEGGTSYPNITSQPWQDTQRDEETGREYALWKGFLLGVMEGLDTCEMTIPSDGICYRWEHPFAIPMTVEPEPQREEFTQVSGYYGLTAVPRREKDQVVLALYPQSTYEYVSVSPTIAHSLLAQAADLPITLTAQDGGVWEGTFRPSRDGTYSDWLFGNLPAGEYTLHVPYLYVTDNRSFHGAVPLPRQPGETLPVGQVQVSNCRILLGDITGLEPMTEFPYTYLDFTEAIGYPDGTIVTTYDLPLQAQLELTFPREEGEWMTLLDVGVQFGITSEGSQGNACQLSYTTDENGTHHSGLLLRYTPGLYAFDLTFTHPLFRLNESFDIPLCISE
;
A
#
# COMPACT_ATOMS: atom_id res chain seq x y z
N MET A 1 -36.88 22.20 -11.05
CA MET A 1 -36.86 22.45 -12.51
C MET A 1 -37.66 21.40 -13.28
N GLU A 2 -37.56 20.12 -12.95
CA GLU A 2 -38.28 19.04 -13.64
C GLU A 2 -39.81 19.16 -13.50
N THR A 3 -40.30 19.49 -12.31
CA THR A 3 -41.73 19.78 -12.05
C THR A 3 -42.25 21.01 -12.82
N ASP A 4 -41.47 22.10 -12.87
CA ASP A 4 -41.83 23.32 -13.63
C ASP A 4 -41.98 23.01 -15.13
N ARG A 5 -41.06 22.20 -15.70
CA ARG A 5 -41.13 21.78 -17.12
C ARG A 5 -42.35 20.89 -17.37
N ALA A 6 -42.70 20.00 -16.45
CA ALA A 6 -43.90 19.17 -16.55
C ALA A 6 -45.20 20.01 -16.51
N LEU A 7 -45.26 21.02 -15.65
CA LEU A 7 -46.39 21.95 -15.56
C LEU A 7 -46.56 22.78 -16.83
N LEU A 8 -45.47 23.28 -17.41
CA LEU A 8 -45.49 24.04 -18.67
C LEU A 8 -45.92 23.15 -19.84
N ALA A 9 -45.38 21.93 -19.94
CA ALA A 9 -45.78 20.97 -20.95
C ALA A 9 -47.26 20.56 -20.82
N GLY A 10 -47.76 20.45 -19.58
CA GLY A 10 -49.18 20.22 -19.30
C GLY A 10 -50.07 21.36 -19.78
N LEU A 11 -49.62 22.61 -19.58
CA LEU A 11 -50.34 23.83 -20.01
C LEU A 11 -50.44 23.97 -21.54
N ASP A 12 -49.49 23.40 -22.29
CA ASP A 12 -49.53 23.36 -23.76
C ASP A 12 -50.41 22.22 -24.31
N LYS A 13 -50.53 21.10 -23.58
CA LYS A 13 -51.35 19.94 -23.96
C LYS A 13 -52.83 20.14 -23.64
N ASP A 14 -53.14 20.60 -22.43
CA ASP A 14 -54.49 20.92 -21.98
C ASP A 14 -54.44 22.21 -21.14
N PRO A 15 -54.79 23.37 -21.75
CA PRO A 15 -54.66 24.65 -21.09
C PRO A 15 -55.49 24.81 -19.81
N GLU A 16 -56.61 24.10 -19.67
CA GLU A 16 -57.50 24.21 -18.51
C GLU A 16 -56.94 23.42 -17.33
N THR A 17 -56.63 22.14 -17.55
CA THR A 17 -56.04 21.27 -16.52
C THR A 17 -54.64 21.74 -16.13
N GLY A 18 -53.82 22.19 -17.09
CA GLY A 18 -52.49 22.71 -16.84
C GLY A 18 -52.51 24.00 -16.02
N LEU A 19 -53.44 24.93 -16.30
CA LEU A 19 -53.56 26.16 -15.52
C LEU A 19 -54.06 25.86 -14.09
N ALA A 20 -54.99 24.93 -13.93
CA ALA A 20 -55.45 24.48 -12.62
C ALA A 20 -54.30 23.87 -11.78
N ALA A 21 -53.50 22.99 -12.37
CA ALA A 21 -52.32 22.41 -11.72
C ALA A 21 -51.29 23.48 -11.33
N LEU A 22 -51.02 24.44 -12.22
CA LEU A 22 -50.11 25.55 -11.96
C LEU A 22 -50.63 26.46 -10.82
N MET A 23 -51.93 26.76 -10.80
CA MET A 23 -52.56 27.50 -9.71
C MET A 23 -52.48 26.72 -8.40
N GLN A 24 -52.74 25.41 -8.41
CA GLN A 24 -52.66 24.57 -7.21
C GLN A 24 -51.25 24.56 -6.60
N CYS A 25 -50.22 24.45 -7.43
CA CYS A 25 -48.82 24.44 -6.98
C CYS A 25 -48.34 25.81 -6.48
N TYR A 26 -48.74 26.91 -7.14
CA TYR A 26 -48.12 28.22 -6.87
C TYR A 26 -49.03 29.25 -6.21
N THR A 27 -50.33 28.97 -5.97
CA THR A 27 -51.18 29.92 -5.22
C THR A 27 -50.64 30.15 -3.81
N GLY A 28 -50.11 29.11 -3.16
CA GLY A 28 -49.45 29.23 -1.86
C GLY A 28 -48.21 30.15 -1.85
N LEU A 29 -47.61 30.40 -3.01
CA LEU A 29 -46.52 31.38 -3.19
C LEU A 29 -47.05 32.76 -3.56
N VAL A 30 -47.95 32.83 -4.54
CA VAL A 30 -48.45 34.09 -5.11
C VAL A 30 -49.29 34.86 -4.10
N TRP A 31 -50.04 34.15 -3.25
CA TRP A 31 -50.91 34.75 -2.25
C TRP A 31 -50.14 35.53 -1.18
N PRO A 32 -49.14 34.98 -0.47
CA PRO A 32 -48.32 35.76 0.45
C PRO A 32 -47.63 36.96 -0.20
N VAL A 33 -47.16 36.81 -1.45
CA VAL A 33 -46.51 37.91 -2.18
C VAL A 33 -47.50 39.05 -2.42
N ALA A 34 -48.74 38.78 -2.81
CA ALA A 34 -49.77 39.80 -2.99
C ALA A 34 -50.24 40.39 -1.65
N ALA A 35 -50.43 39.55 -0.62
CA ALA A 35 -50.83 39.96 0.73
C ALA A 35 -49.78 40.83 1.44
N GLY A 36 -48.50 40.73 1.06
CA GLY A 36 -47.45 41.62 1.54
C GLY A 36 -47.62 43.09 1.12
N TYR A 37 -48.44 43.39 0.10
CA TYR A 37 -48.66 44.76 -0.39
C TYR A 37 -50.13 45.20 -0.32
N LEU A 38 -51.08 44.27 -0.20
CA LEU A 38 -52.51 44.54 -0.24
C LEU A 38 -53.18 44.06 1.05
N GLU A 39 -53.84 44.98 1.77
CA GLU A 39 -54.50 44.68 3.05
C GLU A 39 -55.86 44.00 2.90
N ASN A 40 -56.58 44.27 1.79
CA ASN A 40 -57.91 43.73 1.54
C ASN A 40 -57.84 42.32 0.93
N PRO A 41 -58.39 41.28 1.58
CA PRO A 41 -58.35 39.91 1.07
C PRO A 41 -58.96 39.74 -0.33
N GLU A 42 -59.97 40.53 -0.70
CA GLU A 42 -60.54 40.48 -2.06
C GLU A 42 -59.58 41.05 -3.11
N ASP A 43 -58.82 42.10 -2.77
CA ASP A 43 -57.79 42.64 -3.66
C ASP A 43 -56.60 41.69 -3.81
N VAL A 44 -56.23 40.98 -2.74
CA VAL A 44 -55.23 39.91 -2.78
C VAL A 44 -55.69 38.79 -3.71
N ARG A 45 -56.94 38.32 -3.54
CA ARG A 45 -57.51 37.25 -4.37
C ARG A 45 -57.57 37.63 -5.84
N GLU A 46 -57.97 38.85 -6.15
CA GLU A 46 -58.03 39.34 -7.52
C GLU A 46 -56.62 39.53 -8.10
N CYS A 47 -55.65 40.02 -7.31
CA CYS A 47 -54.24 40.10 -7.71
C CYS A 47 -53.65 38.71 -8.03
N VAL A 48 -53.96 37.70 -7.23
CA VAL A 48 -53.55 36.31 -7.48
C VAL A 48 -54.13 35.81 -8.80
N ASN A 49 -55.43 36.02 -9.03
CA ASN A 49 -56.08 35.64 -10.28
C ASN A 49 -55.48 36.37 -11.50
N ASP A 50 -55.27 37.68 -11.39
CA ASP A 50 -54.65 38.48 -12.45
C ASP A 50 -53.22 38.05 -12.76
N THR A 51 -52.48 37.58 -11.74
CA THR A 51 -51.11 37.06 -11.90
C THR A 51 -51.11 35.82 -12.79
N PHE A 52 -51.96 34.85 -12.49
CA PHE A 52 -52.05 33.62 -13.29
C PHE A 52 -52.65 33.89 -14.67
N ALA A 53 -53.64 34.78 -14.77
CA ALA A 53 -54.22 35.18 -16.05
C ALA A 53 -53.19 35.90 -16.95
N GLU A 54 -52.37 36.76 -16.37
CA GLU A 54 -51.27 37.41 -17.10
C GLU A 54 -50.22 36.40 -17.53
N PHE A 55 -49.78 35.54 -16.62
CA PHE A 55 -48.83 34.49 -16.95
C PHE A 55 -49.35 33.64 -18.13
N TYR A 56 -50.61 33.20 -18.06
CA TYR A 56 -51.24 32.42 -19.12
C TYR A 56 -51.20 33.13 -20.48
N ARG A 57 -51.49 34.43 -20.52
CA ARG A 57 -51.46 35.23 -21.76
C ARG A 57 -50.04 35.47 -22.29
N ALA A 58 -49.07 35.58 -21.39
CA ALA A 58 -47.68 35.90 -21.71
C ALA A 58 -46.74 34.68 -21.71
N ARG A 59 -47.26 33.45 -21.54
CA ARG A 59 -46.48 32.23 -21.32
C ARG A 59 -45.41 31.95 -22.36
N ALA A 60 -45.67 32.28 -23.62
CA ALA A 60 -44.73 32.09 -24.73
C ALA A 60 -43.46 32.97 -24.62
N ARG A 61 -43.44 33.95 -23.69
CA ARG A 61 -42.28 34.80 -23.41
C ARG A 61 -41.42 34.27 -22.26
N PHE A 62 -41.89 33.29 -21.52
CA PHE A 62 -41.12 32.66 -20.45
C PHE A 62 -40.13 31.66 -21.05
N ASP A 63 -38.87 31.77 -20.66
CA ASP A 63 -37.79 30.90 -21.09
C ASP A 63 -37.22 30.19 -19.84
N PRO A 64 -37.46 28.88 -19.67
CA PRO A 64 -37.01 28.13 -18.50
C PRO A 64 -35.49 28.16 -18.29
N GLU A 65 -34.71 28.37 -19.35
CA GLU A 65 -33.23 28.44 -19.27
C GLU A 65 -32.74 29.79 -18.72
N LYS A 66 -33.61 30.80 -18.64
CA LYS A 66 -33.27 32.15 -18.15
C LYS A 66 -33.76 32.44 -16.73
N GLY A 67 -34.51 31.55 -16.11
CA GLY A 67 -34.97 31.69 -14.72
C GLY A 67 -36.10 30.74 -14.33
N SER A 68 -36.36 30.59 -13.02
CA SER A 68 -37.39 29.68 -12.50
C SER A 68 -38.80 30.23 -12.68
N LEU A 69 -39.77 29.32 -12.89
CA LEU A 69 -41.19 29.67 -13.04
C LEU A 69 -41.73 30.30 -11.76
N LYS A 70 -41.27 29.79 -10.60
CA LYS A 70 -41.54 30.32 -9.26
C LYS A 70 -41.23 31.82 -9.16
N LEU A 71 -40.01 32.23 -9.55
CA LEU A 71 -39.57 33.62 -9.47
C LEU A 71 -40.31 34.51 -10.48
N TYR A 72 -40.62 33.97 -11.66
CA TYR A 72 -41.37 34.68 -12.69
C TYR A 72 -42.80 35.01 -12.22
N LEU A 73 -43.51 34.04 -11.65
CA LEU A 73 -44.85 34.24 -11.07
C LEU A 73 -44.83 35.21 -9.90
N ALA A 74 -43.85 35.10 -8.98
CA ALA A 74 -43.69 36.04 -7.87
C ALA A 74 -43.44 37.48 -8.36
N THR A 75 -42.70 37.65 -9.46
CA THR A 75 -42.44 38.97 -10.06
C THR A 75 -43.71 39.58 -10.65
N ILE A 76 -44.52 38.79 -11.37
CA ILE A 76 -45.82 39.25 -11.90
C ILE A 76 -46.74 39.63 -10.73
N ALA A 77 -46.81 38.79 -9.69
CA ALA A 77 -47.62 39.01 -8.50
C ALA A 77 -47.26 40.31 -7.79
N ARG A 78 -45.98 40.53 -7.51
CA ARG A 78 -45.47 41.75 -6.88
C ARG A 78 -45.83 42.99 -7.69
N ARG A 79 -45.59 42.96 -9.02
CA ARG A 79 -45.91 44.10 -9.89
C ARG A 79 -47.41 44.40 -9.89
N ARG A 80 -48.25 43.38 -10.00
CA ARG A 80 -49.72 43.52 -9.94
C ARG A 80 -50.20 44.07 -8.60
N ALA A 81 -49.64 43.59 -7.51
CA ALA A 81 -49.99 44.06 -6.18
C ALA A 81 -49.62 45.54 -5.99
N ILE A 82 -48.42 45.94 -6.46
CA ILE A 82 -47.98 47.34 -6.46
C ILE A 82 -48.86 48.21 -7.36
N ASP A 83 -49.19 47.77 -8.58
CA ASP A 83 -50.06 48.51 -9.50
C ASP A 83 -51.45 48.74 -8.89
N ARG A 84 -51.98 47.73 -8.19
CA ARG A 84 -53.29 47.76 -7.53
C ARG A 84 -53.27 48.62 -6.27
N LEU A 85 -52.20 48.55 -5.49
CA LEU A 85 -51.96 49.47 -4.36
C LEU A 85 -51.93 50.93 -4.84
N ARG A 86 -51.20 51.21 -5.92
CA ARG A 86 -51.15 52.55 -6.54
C ARG A 86 -52.52 53.01 -7.05
N ALA A 87 -53.29 52.14 -7.68
CA ALA A 87 -54.63 52.44 -8.19
C ALA A 87 -55.66 52.72 -7.08
N SER A 88 -55.46 52.16 -5.87
CA SER A 88 -56.32 52.37 -4.71
C SER A 88 -56.19 53.77 -4.08
N GLY A 89 -55.24 54.60 -4.53
CA GLY A 89 -55.00 55.95 -4.00
C GLY A 89 -54.40 55.99 -2.59
N ARG A 90 -54.13 54.83 -1.98
CA ARG A 90 -53.41 54.70 -0.70
C ARG A 90 -51.91 54.74 -0.95
N THR A 91 -51.34 55.93 -1.06
CA THR A 91 -49.88 56.11 -1.04
C THR A 91 -49.48 56.71 0.30
N GLU A 92 -49.48 55.88 1.35
CA GLU A 92 -48.55 56.07 2.46
C GLU A 92 -47.40 55.09 2.25
N ALA A 93 -46.17 55.55 2.49
CA ALA A 93 -44.97 54.74 2.35
C ALA A 93 -45.09 53.51 3.25
N VAL A 94 -45.31 52.33 2.65
CA VAL A 94 -45.23 51.05 3.35
C VAL A 94 -43.80 50.95 3.87
N PRO A 95 -43.57 50.84 5.20
CA PRO A 95 -42.24 50.61 5.74
C PRO A 95 -41.71 49.29 5.16
N LEU A 96 -40.44 49.25 4.74
CA LEU A 96 -39.77 48.00 4.39
C LEU A 96 -39.92 47.02 5.57
N SER A 97 -40.80 46.03 5.47
CA SER A 97 -40.65 44.82 6.27
C SER A 97 -39.54 44.00 5.63
N GLU A 98 -38.45 43.77 6.35
CA GLU A 98 -37.36 42.87 5.94
C GLU A 98 -37.80 41.39 5.85
N ASP A 99 -39.02 41.09 6.34
CA ASP A 99 -39.59 39.75 6.36
C ASP A 99 -40.45 39.46 5.13
N ILE A 100 -39.79 39.33 3.97
CA ILE A 100 -40.31 38.44 2.93
C ILE A 100 -39.94 37.02 3.39
N PRO A 101 -40.90 36.06 3.46
CA PRO A 101 -40.58 34.69 3.86
C PRO A 101 -39.39 34.17 3.05
N THR A 102 -38.35 33.80 3.77
CA THR A 102 -37.05 33.34 3.28
C THR A 102 -37.25 32.24 2.23
N GLN A 103 -36.86 32.53 1.00
CA GLN A 103 -36.66 31.49 -0.01
C GLN A 103 -35.42 30.68 0.38
N GLU A 104 -35.58 29.37 0.53
CA GLU A 104 -34.47 28.41 0.39
C GLU A 104 -33.79 28.67 -0.97
N GLY A 105 -32.49 28.99 -0.95
CA GLY A 105 -31.65 29.07 -2.16
C GLY A 105 -30.76 30.31 -2.32
N ILE A 106 -30.79 31.30 -1.42
CA ILE A 106 -29.79 32.39 -1.41
C ILE A 106 -29.17 32.46 -0.02
N SER A 107 -27.87 32.16 0.10
CA SER A 107 -27.17 32.15 1.38
C SER A 107 -27.10 33.55 1.99
N SER A 108 -26.86 33.65 3.30
CA SER A 108 -26.56 34.94 3.96
C SER A 108 -25.34 35.62 3.33
N GLU A 109 -24.38 34.84 2.86
CA GLU A 109 -23.15 35.27 2.19
C GLU A 109 -23.44 35.89 0.82
N ASP A 110 -24.32 35.29 0.02
CA ASP A 110 -24.75 35.84 -1.28
C ASP A 110 -25.42 37.20 -1.12
N ARG A 111 -26.20 37.39 -0.04
CA ARG A 111 -26.83 38.67 0.29
C ARG A 111 -25.80 39.73 0.66
N ALA A 112 -24.80 39.36 1.46
CA ALA A 112 -23.71 40.25 1.84
C ALA A 112 -22.86 40.65 0.62
N ALA A 113 -22.54 39.71 -0.25
CA ALA A 113 -21.80 39.96 -1.50
C ALA A 113 -22.58 40.88 -2.45
N LEU A 114 -23.90 40.67 -2.59
CA LEU A 114 -24.76 41.53 -3.40
C LEU A 114 -24.87 42.95 -2.83
N ALA A 115 -24.97 43.08 -1.50
CA ALA A 115 -24.98 44.37 -0.81
C ALA A 115 -23.66 45.13 -1.04
N ALA A 116 -22.51 44.47 -0.86
CA ALA A 116 -21.20 45.06 -1.15
C ALA A 116 -21.05 45.46 -2.63
N ALA A 117 -21.57 44.65 -3.56
CA ALA A 117 -21.57 44.99 -4.99
C ALA A 117 -22.45 46.21 -5.30
N LEU A 118 -23.60 46.35 -4.63
CA LEU A 118 -24.45 47.54 -4.72
C LEU A 118 -23.76 48.79 -4.16
N ASP A 119 -23.07 48.68 -3.03
CA ASP A 119 -22.35 49.79 -2.39
C ASP A 119 -21.12 50.23 -3.19
N SER A 120 -20.60 49.37 -4.08
CA SER A 120 -19.53 49.74 -5.02
C SER A 120 -19.99 50.70 -6.14
N LEU A 121 -21.29 50.91 -6.32
CA LEU A 121 -21.84 51.81 -7.33
C LEU A 121 -21.94 53.25 -6.82
N PRO A 122 -21.83 54.27 -7.71
CA PRO A 122 -22.22 55.63 -7.36
C PRO A 122 -23.67 55.68 -6.84
N GLU A 123 -23.95 56.56 -5.88
CA GLU A 123 -25.25 56.64 -5.20
C GLU A 123 -26.44 56.76 -6.16
N GLU A 124 -26.33 57.59 -7.20
CA GLU A 124 -27.37 57.74 -8.24
C GLU A 124 -27.60 56.46 -9.05
N ASP A 125 -26.54 55.71 -9.31
CA ASP A 125 -26.57 54.46 -10.08
C ASP A 125 -27.13 53.31 -9.22
N ALA A 126 -26.79 53.28 -7.93
CA ALA A 126 -27.36 52.37 -6.94
C ALA A 126 -28.85 52.65 -6.74
N ALA A 127 -29.25 53.93 -6.67
CA ALA A 127 -30.65 54.33 -6.58
C ALA A 127 -31.48 53.82 -7.78
N ILE A 128 -30.94 53.87 -9.01
CA ILE A 128 -31.62 53.29 -10.18
C ILE A 128 -31.84 51.77 -10.01
N ILE A 129 -30.86 51.04 -9.47
CA ILE A 129 -30.99 49.59 -9.23
C ILE A 129 -32.00 49.33 -8.10
N ARG A 130 -31.96 50.09 -7.01
CA ARG A 130 -32.94 50.02 -5.91
C ARG A 130 -34.35 50.29 -6.41
N MET A 131 -34.57 51.41 -7.10
CA MET A 131 -35.87 51.75 -7.68
C MET A 131 -36.38 50.69 -8.67
N LYS A 132 -35.46 50.07 -9.43
CA LYS A 132 -35.84 49.07 -10.42
C LYS A 132 -36.26 47.73 -9.80
N TYR A 133 -35.53 47.24 -8.80
CA TYR A 133 -35.69 45.87 -8.28
C TYR A 133 -36.32 45.81 -6.88
N TYR A 134 -36.12 46.84 -6.05
CA TYR A 134 -36.72 46.95 -4.72
C TYR A 134 -38.05 47.70 -4.79
N ASP A 135 -38.12 48.81 -5.53
CA ASP A 135 -39.36 49.61 -5.61
C ASP A 135 -40.27 49.21 -6.80
N GLY A 136 -39.80 48.27 -7.64
CA GLY A 136 -40.56 47.73 -8.77
C GLY A 136 -40.86 48.73 -9.89
N MET A 137 -40.19 49.88 -9.94
CA MET A 137 -40.48 50.95 -10.88
C MET A 137 -40.09 50.58 -12.32
N SER A 138 -40.86 51.09 -13.29
CA SER A 138 -40.49 51.05 -14.70
C SER A 138 -39.40 52.08 -15.01
N PHE A 139 -38.62 51.85 -16.08
CA PHE A 139 -37.58 52.81 -16.47
C PHE A 139 -38.14 54.21 -16.80
N ARG A 140 -39.41 54.32 -17.20
CA ARG A 140 -40.08 55.62 -17.42
C ARG A 140 -40.41 56.32 -16.11
N GLU A 141 -40.85 55.58 -15.10
CA GLU A 141 -41.13 56.14 -13.78
C GLU A 141 -39.84 56.54 -13.07
N ILE A 142 -38.78 55.73 -13.17
CA ILE A 142 -37.45 56.07 -12.65
C ILE A 142 -36.91 57.33 -13.33
N ALA A 143 -37.05 57.43 -14.66
CA ALA A 143 -36.68 58.61 -15.43
C ALA A 143 -37.42 59.87 -14.98
N ALA A 144 -38.73 59.76 -14.71
CA ALA A 144 -39.53 60.86 -14.18
C ALA A 144 -39.11 61.25 -12.75
N SER A 145 -38.94 60.27 -11.85
CA SER A 145 -38.56 60.51 -10.45
C SER A 145 -37.18 61.14 -10.30
N LEU A 146 -36.22 60.76 -11.15
CA LEU A 146 -34.86 61.29 -11.14
C LEU A 146 -34.67 62.50 -12.07
N ASN A 147 -35.71 62.94 -12.79
CA ASN A 147 -35.65 63.97 -13.83
C ASN A 147 -34.53 63.71 -14.87
N LEU A 148 -34.41 62.46 -15.31
CA LEU A 148 -33.42 62.01 -16.29
C LEU A 148 -34.11 61.52 -17.58
N PRO A 149 -33.47 61.62 -18.76
CA PRO A 149 -33.98 61.00 -19.96
C PRO A 149 -34.09 59.47 -19.80
N TYR A 150 -35.14 58.86 -20.35
CA TYR A 150 -35.37 57.41 -20.34
C TYR A 150 -34.15 56.61 -20.81
N GLU A 151 -33.54 57.03 -21.91
CA GLU A 151 -32.35 56.39 -22.47
C GLU A 151 -31.13 56.48 -21.54
N THR A 152 -31.03 57.55 -20.74
CA THR A 152 -29.98 57.71 -19.74
C THR A 152 -30.16 56.71 -18.60
N VAL A 153 -31.38 56.57 -18.07
CA VAL A 153 -31.69 55.57 -17.01
C VAL A 153 -31.39 54.16 -17.49
N LYS A 154 -31.78 53.81 -18.72
CA LYS A 154 -31.52 52.48 -19.31
C LYS A 154 -30.02 52.21 -19.45
N LYS A 155 -29.25 53.17 -19.94
CA LYS A 155 -27.79 53.04 -20.07
C LYS A 155 -27.09 52.94 -18.71
N ARG A 156 -27.50 53.75 -17.73
CA ARG A 156 -26.96 53.70 -16.37
C ARG A 156 -27.27 52.36 -15.69
N HIS A 157 -28.52 51.89 -15.78
CA HIS A 157 -28.91 50.56 -15.28
C HIS A 157 -28.05 49.42 -15.87
N GLN A 158 -27.89 49.38 -17.19
CA GLN A 158 -27.06 48.36 -17.85
C GLN A 158 -25.59 48.43 -17.39
N ARG A 159 -25.05 49.64 -17.25
CA ARG A 159 -23.67 49.85 -16.77
C ARG A 159 -23.50 49.42 -15.31
N SER A 160 -24.46 49.73 -14.45
CA SER A 160 -24.47 49.35 -13.04
C SER A 160 -24.47 47.83 -12.87
N LEU A 161 -25.33 47.11 -13.60
CA LEU A 161 -25.32 45.64 -13.59
C LEU A 161 -24.00 45.06 -14.10
N GLY A 162 -23.41 45.67 -15.14
CA GLY A 162 -22.10 45.26 -15.65
C GLY A 162 -20.97 45.44 -14.62
N LYS A 163 -21.01 46.51 -13.82
CA LYS A 163 -20.04 46.74 -12.73
C LYS A 163 -20.23 45.76 -11.58
N MET A 164 -21.47 45.58 -11.12
CA MET A 164 -21.78 44.62 -10.05
C MET A 164 -21.34 43.20 -10.44
N LYS A 165 -21.59 42.78 -11.69
CA LYS A 165 -21.13 41.48 -12.20
C LYS A 165 -19.61 41.34 -12.13
N LYS A 166 -18.85 42.36 -12.53
CA LYS A 166 -17.38 42.36 -12.46
C LYS A 166 -16.88 42.28 -11.02
N PHE A 167 -17.52 43.00 -10.10
CA PHE A 167 -17.17 42.98 -8.69
C PHE A 167 -17.34 41.58 -8.09
N LEU A 168 -18.48 40.93 -8.34
CA LEU A 168 -18.76 39.57 -7.88
C LEU A 168 -17.78 38.53 -8.49
N LEU A 169 -17.48 38.64 -9.78
CA LEU A 169 -16.49 37.77 -10.43
C LEU A 169 -15.07 37.95 -9.88
N ALA A 170 -14.67 39.20 -9.58
CA ALA A 170 -13.38 39.46 -8.96
C ALA A 170 -13.30 38.87 -7.54
N GLY A 171 -14.38 38.98 -6.75
CA GLY A 171 -14.48 38.32 -5.44
C GLY A 171 -14.33 36.80 -5.52
N LEU A 172 -15.00 36.16 -6.51
CA LEU A 172 -14.86 34.72 -6.76
C LEU A 172 -13.43 34.34 -7.12
N ILE A 173 -12.76 35.11 -8.00
CA ILE A 173 -11.36 34.86 -8.36
C ILE A 173 -10.48 34.95 -7.13
N VAL A 174 -10.62 35.98 -6.29
CA VAL A 174 -9.83 36.12 -5.06
C VAL A 174 -10.08 34.96 -4.09
N ALA A 175 -11.34 34.54 -3.92
CA ALA A 175 -11.68 33.40 -3.08
C ALA A 175 -11.07 32.09 -3.60
N LEU A 176 -11.15 31.83 -4.91
CA LEU A 176 -10.51 30.68 -5.55
C LEU A 176 -8.99 30.73 -5.41
N THR A 177 -8.38 31.91 -5.56
CA THR A 177 -6.93 32.08 -5.40
C THR A 177 -6.50 31.86 -3.95
N ALA A 178 -7.29 32.32 -2.98
CA ALA A 178 -7.05 32.09 -1.56
C ALA A 178 -7.26 30.62 -1.18
N LEU A 179 -8.25 29.93 -1.77
CA LEU A 179 -8.47 28.50 -1.58
C LEU A 179 -7.30 27.68 -2.14
N LEU A 180 -6.81 28.04 -3.34
CA LEU A 180 -5.62 27.44 -3.94
C LEU A 180 -4.38 27.71 -3.08
N ALA A 181 -4.21 28.92 -2.56
CA ALA A 181 -3.11 29.26 -1.66
C ALA A 181 -3.20 28.53 -0.31
N ALA A 182 -4.40 28.32 0.22
CA ALA A 182 -4.62 27.55 1.45
C ALA A 182 -4.35 26.06 1.24
N ARG A 183 -4.75 25.50 0.09
CA ARG A 183 -4.37 24.13 -0.32
C ARG A 183 -2.87 23.99 -0.48
N ALA A 184 -2.22 24.92 -1.19
CA ALA A 184 -0.76 24.94 -1.31
C ALA A 184 -0.08 25.07 0.05
N TYR A 185 -0.61 25.90 0.95
CA TYR A 185 -0.09 26.02 2.32
C TYR A 185 -0.24 24.73 3.15
N PHE A 186 -1.33 23.98 2.94
CA PHE A 186 -1.54 22.68 3.58
C PHE A 186 -0.54 21.64 3.05
N VAL A 187 -0.35 21.57 1.73
CA VAL A 187 0.63 20.70 1.07
C VAL A 187 2.06 21.01 1.50
N LEU A 188 2.47 22.28 1.48
CA LEU A 188 3.83 22.74 1.80
C LEU A 188 4.24 22.52 3.27
N ARG A 189 3.31 22.20 4.16
CA ARG A 189 3.55 22.12 5.61
C ARG A 189 3.26 20.75 6.21
N TYR A 190 2.47 19.91 5.55
CA TYR A 190 1.95 18.69 6.17
C TYR A 190 2.72 17.43 5.75
N PHE A 191 3.38 17.43 4.60
CA PHE A 191 4.07 16.27 4.07
C PHE A 191 5.51 16.58 3.70
N GLY A 192 6.45 15.98 4.43
CA GLY A 192 7.84 15.86 3.99
C GLY A 192 8.03 14.52 3.28
N LEU A 193 8.59 14.50 2.08
CA LEU A 193 9.01 13.24 1.46
C LEU A 193 10.49 13.03 1.71
N VAL A 194 10.86 11.84 2.16
CA VAL A 194 12.24 11.37 2.05
C VAL A 194 12.28 10.32 0.93
N PRO A 195 12.84 10.66 -0.25
CA PRO A 195 12.91 9.72 -1.37
C PRO A 195 13.50 8.37 -0.95
N GLY A 196 12.82 7.28 -1.31
CA GLY A 196 13.21 5.92 -0.92
C GLY A 196 12.71 5.46 0.46
N TYR A 197 12.26 6.36 1.33
CA TYR A 197 11.84 6.06 2.71
C TYR A 197 10.37 6.37 2.99
N GLY A 198 9.74 7.21 2.17
CA GLY A 198 8.30 7.45 2.24
C GLY A 198 7.92 8.84 2.73
N VAL A 199 6.63 9.02 2.99
CA VAL A 199 6.04 10.30 3.39
C VAL A 199 6.06 10.40 4.91
N ASN A 200 6.63 11.48 5.42
CA ASN A 200 6.57 11.82 6.84
C ASN A 200 5.11 12.15 7.22
N THR A 201 4.52 11.34 8.09
CA THR A 201 3.14 11.55 8.56
C THR A 201 3.06 12.37 9.85
N ASP A 202 4.20 12.56 10.53
CA ASP A 202 4.37 13.47 11.66
C ASP A 202 5.18 14.71 11.23
N PRO A 203 4.54 15.86 10.93
CA PRO A 203 5.24 17.05 10.45
C PRO A 203 6.21 17.66 11.49
N ASP A 204 6.13 17.26 12.76
CA ASP A 204 7.09 17.65 13.80
C ASP A 204 8.13 16.55 14.10
N GLY A 205 7.93 15.34 13.58
CA GLY A 205 8.80 14.17 13.75
C GLY A 205 9.95 14.17 12.73
N ALA A 206 11.18 13.93 13.19
CA ALA A 206 12.32 13.82 12.29
C ALA A 206 12.49 12.40 11.76
N ILE A 207 12.68 12.27 10.44
CA ILE A 207 13.13 11.02 9.81
C ILE A 207 14.66 10.95 9.89
N TYR A 208 15.18 9.80 10.29
CA TYR A 208 16.62 9.51 10.26
C TYR A 208 16.89 8.33 9.35
N VAL A 209 17.91 8.41 8.51
CA VAL A 209 18.29 7.36 7.55
C VAL A 209 19.73 6.94 7.76
N LEU A 210 20.03 5.69 7.43
CA LEU A 210 21.37 5.14 7.52
C LEU A 210 22.33 5.94 6.64
N GLU A 211 23.47 6.33 7.21
CA GLU A 211 24.48 7.06 6.44
C GLU A 211 25.17 6.14 5.41
N GLU A 212 25.62 4.97 5.86
CA GLU A 212 26.30 3.95 5.04
C GLU A 212 25.93 2.53 5.53
N PRO A 213 25.78 1.55 4.63
CA PRO A 213 25.62 0.14 4.97
C PRO A 213 26.77 -0.39 5.83
N VAL A 214 26.48 -1.34 6.71
CA VAL A 214 27.48 -1.88 7.65
C VAL A 214 27.49 -3.39 7.59
N ALA A 215 28.67 -3.97 7.32
CA ALA A 215 28.88 -5.41 7.42
C ALA A 215 29.45 -5.79 8.79
N ALA A 216 28.99 -6.91 9.33
CA ALA A 216 29.53 -7.52 10.54
C ALA A 216 29.52 -9.05 10.41
N THR A 217 30.40 -9.73 11.15
CA THR A 217 30.42 -11.19 11.22
C THR A 217 30.41 -11.64 12.68
N ASN A 218 29.78 -12.78 12.95
CA ASN A 218 29.88 -13.47 14.24
C ASN A 218 30.87 -14.66 14.19
N GLY A 219 31.57 -14.86 13.07
CA GLY A 219 32.50 -15.97 12.83
C GLY A 219 31.87 -17.16 12.09
N ASP A 220 30.55 -17.36 12.16
CA ASP A 220 29.83 -18.43 11.46
C ASP A 220 29.02 -17.94 10.25
N ALA A 221 28.60 -16.68 10.30
CA ALA A 221 27.84 -16.00 9.25
C ALA A 221 28.31 -14.54 9.11
N GLU A 222 28.06 -13.96 7.94
CA GLU A 222 28.10 -12.51 7.77
C GLU A 222 26.71 -11.97 7.71
N PHE A 223 26.62 -10.76 8.18
CA PHE A 223 25.44 -9.98 8.19
C PHE A 223 25.78 -8.64 7.57
N GLN A 224 24.98 -8.23 6.62
CA GLN A 224 25.08 -6.93 5.99
C GLN A 224 23.83 -6.17 6.33
N LEU A 225 23.98 -5.14 7.15
CA LEU A 225 22.94 -4.17 7.39
C LEU A 225 22.90 -3.26 6.17
N GLU A 226 21.91 -3.52 5.33
CA GLU A 226 21.73 -2.86 4.02
C GLU A 226 21.17 -1.46 4.20
N ASP A 227 20.21 -1.32 5.11
CA ASP A 227 19.53 -0.05 5.38
C ASP A 227 18.96 -0.04 6.80
N ALA A 228 18.77 1.17 7.33
CA ALA A 228 18.06 1.40 8.57
C ALA A 228 17.47 2.81 8.59
N TRP A 229 16.25 2.96 9.09
CA TRP A 229 15.65 4.28 9.23
C TRP A 229 14.71 4.38 10.42
N TRP A 230 14.61 5.58 10.95
CA TRP A 230 13.62 5.97 11.95
C TRP A 230 12.51 6.78 11.30
N GLN A 231 11.26 6.36 11.47
CA GLN A 231 10.07 7.08 11.01
C GLN A 231 8.86 6.71 11.86
N ASP A 232 8.01 7.69 12.19
CA ASP A 232 6.71 7.48 12.86
C ASP A 232 6.78 6.60 14.13
N GLY A 233 7.85 6.74 14.90
CA GLY A 233 8.07 5.97 16.14
C GLY A 233 8.65 4.57 15.94
N ASN A 234 9.04 4.21 14.72
CA ASN A 234 9.61 2.91 14.39
C ASN A 234 11.04 3.06 13.88
N LEU A 235 11.95 2.26 14.44
CA LEU A 235 13.23 1.93 13.81
C LEU A 235 13.04 0.68 12.97
N THR A 236 13.19 0.80 11.66
CA THR A 236 13.24 -0.34 10.75
C THR A 236 14.68 -0.60 10.36
N VAL A 237 15.08 -1.87 10.37
CA VAL A 237 16.42 -2.31 9.96
C VAL A 237 16.29 -3.47 8.96
N LEU A 238 17.01 -3.37 7.85
CA LEU A 238 17.15 -4.43 6.86
C LEU A 238 18.55 -5.05 6.98
N VAL A 239 18.59 -6.35 7.26
CA VAL A 239 19.85 -7.08 7.41
C VAL A 239 19.80 -8.36 6.57
N THR A 240 20.74 -8.50 5.64
CA THR A 240 20.92 -9.75 4.90
C THR A 240 22.00 -10.59 5.56
N ALA A 241 21.66 -11.83 5.90
CA ALA A 241 22.55 -12.78 6.52
C ALA A 241 22.98 -13.86 5.52
N TYR A 242 24.28 -14.01 5.33
CA TYR A 242 24.92 -14.99 4.47
C TYR A 242 25.50 -16.11 5.31
N GLY A 243 25.20 -17.37 4.95
CA GLY A 243 25.78 -18.56 5.60
C GLY A 243 25.13 -18.98 6.92
N LEU A 244 23.92 -18.49 7.24
CA LEU A 244 23.17 -18.98 8.41
C LEU A 244 22.81 -20.46 8.26
N LYS A 245 23.35 -21.29 9.16
CA LYS A 245 23.16 -22.75 9.14
C LYS A 245 21.79 -23.22 9.66
N ASP A 246 21.11 -22.41 10.48
CA ASP A 246 19.82 -22.74 11.09
C ASP A 246 18.85 -21.58 10.91
N ILE A 247 18.14 -21.58 9.78
CA ILE A 247 17.11 -20.58 9.44
C ILE A 247 15.82 -20.74 10.25
N SER A 248 15.67 -21.86 10.98
CA SER A 248 14.47 -22.12 11.77
C SER A 248 14.42 -21.33 13.07
N LYS A 249 15.57 -20.79 13.51
CA LYS A 249 15.67 -19.92 14.68
C LYS A 249 15.65 -18.46 14.26
N MET A 250 14.68 -17.72 14.80
CA MET A 250 14.70 -16.26 14.69
C MET A 250 15.98 -15.72 15.34
N PRO A 251 16.66 -14.75 14.70
CA PRO A 251 17.90 -14.18 15.23
C PRO A 251 17.64 -13.45 16.55
N GLU A 252 18.59 -13.53 17.48
CA GLU A 252 18.56 -12.71 18.70
C GLU A 252 18.93 -11.28 18.34
N VAL A 253 18.04 -10.32 18.63
CA VAL A 253 18.24 -8.91 18.29
C VAL A 253 18.23 -8.05 19.55
N SER A 254 19.21 -7.17 19.69
CA SER A 254 19.21 -6.09 20.68
C SER A 254 19.73 -4.79 20.08
N LEU A 255 19.28 -3.66 20.61
CA LEU A 255 19.74 -2.34 20.19
C LEU A 255 20.20 -1.53 21.41
N ASP A 256 21.40 -0.98 21.33
CA ASP A 256 21.91 0.02 22.26
C ASP A 256 21.84 1.43 21.62
N GLY A 257 21.58 2.45 22.45
CA GLY A 257 21.55 3.86 22.02
C GLY A 257 20.16 4.52 22.06
N LEU A 258 19.08 3.73 22.16
CA LEU A 258 17.72 4.20 22.39
C LEU A 258 17.07 3.45 23.56
N ASP A 259 16.57 4.18 24.55
CA ASP A 259 15.91 3.60 25.70
C ASP A 259 14.47 3.16 25.36
N LYS A 260 14.04 2.02 25.90
CA LYS A 260 12.63 1.55 25.91
C LYS A 260 12.00 1.30 24.53
N LEU A 261 12.71 0.63 23.65
CA LEU A 261 12.11 0.08 22.43
C LEU A 261 11.34 -1.21 22.73
N ALA A 262 10.12 -1.30 22.22
CA ALA A 262 9.32 -2.52 22.19
C ALA A 262 9.56 -3.27 20.87
N PRO A 263 9.58 -4.61 20.85
CA PRO A 263 9.64 -5.36 19.60
C PRO A 263 8.39 -5.08 18.76
N GLY A 264 8.58 -4.63 17.52
CA GLY A 264 7.53 -4.43 16.52
C GLY A 264 7.30 -5.66 15.65
N GLY A 265 8.36 -6.38 15.31
CA GLY A 265 8.29 -7.63 14.55
C GLY A 265 9.63 -7.97 13.89
N ILE A 266 9.82 -9.25 13.55
CA ILE A 266 10.93 -9.71 12.70
C ILE A 266 10.32 -10.58 11.61
N SER A 267 10.62 -10.27 10.35
CA SER A 267 10.26 -11.09 9.20
C SER A 267 11.52 -11.42 8.41
N HIS A 268 11.49 -12.50 7.63
CA HIS A 268 12.59 -12.84 6.75
C HIS A 268 12.13 -13.44 5.42
N SER A 269 12.95 -13.30 4.39
CA SER A 269 12.82 -13.96 3.09
C SER A 269 14.13 -14.59 2.68
N LEU A 270 14.06 -15.77 2.06
CA LEU A 270 15.22 -16.41 1.45
C LEU A 270 15.52 -15.73 0.11
N ILE A 271 16.78 -15.48 -0.19
CA ILE A 271 17.29 -15.08 -1.51
C ILE A 271 17.85 -16.36 -2.16
N PRO A 272 17.07 -17.07 -2.99
CA PRO A 272 17.43 -18.41 -3.45
C PRO A 272 18.77 -18.48 -4.17
N GLU A 273 19.12 -17.42 -4.91
CA GLU A 273 20.33 -17.33 -5.74
C GLU A 273 21.60 -17.34 -4.89
N THR A 274 21.54 -16.77 -3.69
CA THR A 274 22.67 -16.63 -2.77
C THR A 274 22.55 -17.53 -1.54
N GLY A 275 21.37 -18.13 -1.30
CA GLY A 275 21.04 -18.84 -0.06
C GLY A 275 20.97 -17.93 1.18
N ALA A 276 21.06 -16.61 0.98
CA ALA A 276 21.05 -15.63 2.06
C ALA A 276 19.63 -15.42 2.59
N ASN A 277 19.50 -15.04 3.86
CA ASN A 277 18.22 -14.67 4.45
C ASN A 277 18.21 -13.17 4.70
N ARG A 278 17.29 -12.45 4.07
CA ARG A 278 17.06 -11.04 4.32
C ARG A 278 16.06 -10.90 5.46
N TYR A 279 16.47 -10.25 6.54
CA TYR A 279 15.66 -9.96 7.72
C TYR A 279 15.22 -8.51 7.71
N ARG A 280 13.95 -8.29 8.05
CA ARG A 280 13.41 -6.98 8.41
C ARG A 280 13.07 -6.99 9.89
N ILE A 281 13.64 -6.04 10.62
CA ILE A 281 13.48 -5.89 12.06
C ILE A 281 12.81 -4.55 12.31
N VAL A 282 11.69 -4.56 13.03
CA VAL A 282 11.01 -3.35 13.47
C VAL A 282 11.06 -3.25 14.98
N LEU A 283 11.52 -2.11 15.48
CA LEU A 283 11.52 -1.76 16.90
C LEU A 283 10.72 -0.48 17.10
N ARG A 284 9.74 -0.50 18.00
CA ARG A 284 8.81 0.63 18.25
C ARG A 284 9.24 1.41 19.48
N GLY A 285 9.21 2.73 19.43
CA GLY A 285 9.41 3.59 20.59
C GLY A 285 9.39 5.08 20.28
N GLN A 286 10.13 5.86 21.05
CA GLN A 286 10.18 7.32 20.94
C GLN A 286 11.61 7.82 20.90
N LEU A 287 11.86 8.85 20.11
CA LEU A 287 13.14 9.54 20.12
C LEU A 287 13.31 10.36 21.42
N PRO A 288 14.56 10.54 21.89
CA PRO A 288 14.86 11.53 22.91
C PRO A 288 14.40 12.93 22.47
N THR A 289 13.86 13.72 23.41
CA THR A 289 13.38 15.09 23.15
C THR A 289 14.46 16.06 22.64
N ASP A 290 15.73 15.70 22.79
CA ASP A 290 16.91 16.45 22.36
C ASP A 290 17.74 15.72 21.30
N ALA A 291 17.13 14.80 20.54
CA ALA A 291 17.77 14.15 19.41
C ALA A 291 18.35 15.20 18.44
N GLY A 292 19.67 15.14 18.23
CA GLY A 292 20.38 16.03 17.31
C GLY A 292 20.21 15.61 15.85
N ASP A 293 21.09 16.08 14.98
CA ASP A 293 21.05 15.71 13.54
C ASP A 293 21.55 14.29 13.27
N THR A 294 22.14 13.62 14.26
CA THR A 294 22.60 12.23 14.15
C THR A 294 22.23 11.39 15.37
N LEU A 295 21.98 10.10 15.14
CA LEU A 295 21.74 9.08 16.15
C LEU A 295 22.80 7.99 16.00
N ALA A 296 23.66 7.86 17.00
CA ALA A 296 24.62 6.77 17.08
C ALA A 296 23.99 5.60 17.83
N LEU A 297 23.80 4.48 17.12
CA LEU A 297 23.17 3.26 17.60
C LEU A 297 24.15 2.09 17.48
N SER A 298 23.91 1.04 18.25
CA SER A 298 24.64 -0.23 18.10
C SER A 298 23.64 -1.37 18.09
N LEU A 299 23.38 -1.93 16.91
CA LEU A 299 22.55 -3.12 16.77
C LEU A 299 23.42 -4.35 17.04
N THR A 300 22.89 -5.33 17.75
CA THR A 300 23.48 -6.67 17.83
C THR A 300 22.47 -7.66 17.28
N MET A 301 22.89 -8.49 16.33
CA MET A 301 22.09 -9.57 15.77
C MET A 301 22.88 -10.87 15.81
N SER A 302 22.38 -11.87 16.54
CA SER A 302 22.99 -13.20 16.68
C SER A 302 24.50 -13.14 16.99
N GLY A 303 24.90 -12.19 17.85
CA GLY A 303 26.29 -11.96 18.27
C GLY A 303 27.12 -11.06 17.36
N ALA A 304 26.66 -10.71 16.15
CA ALA A 304 27.30 -9.72 15.29
C ALA A 304 26.88 -8.30 15.72
N VAL A 305 27.85 -7.39 15.86
CA VAL A 305 27.61 -6.02 16.35
C VAL A 305 27.81 -5.02 15.21
N PHE A 306 26.80 -4.19 14.95
CA PHE A 306 26.79 -3.15 13.93
C PHE A 306 26.80 -1.78 14.60
N PRO A 307 27.88 -1.01 14.50
CA PRO A 307 27.83 0.42 14.80
C PRO A 307 27.05 1.11 13.68
N ILE A 308 25.90 1.70 14.01
CA ILE A 308 25.01 2.37 13.06
C ILE A 308 24.99 3.86 13.37
N THR A 309 25.14 4.69 12.34
CA THR A 309 24.86 6.12 12.45
C THR A 309 23.70 6.46 11.54
N LEU A 310 22.59 6.89 12.14
CA LEU A 310 21.47 7.45 11.38
C LEU A 310 21.61 8.97 11.36
N THR A 311 21.44 9.57 10.20
CA THR A 311 21.49 11.03 10.01
C THR A 311 20.09 11.52 9.67
N ARG A 312 19.73 12.69 10.20
CA ARG A 312 18.45 13.33 9.92
C ARG A 312 18.34 13.56 8.40
N ALA A 313 17.30 13.01 7.81
CA ALA A 313 17.06 13.14 6.38
C ALA A 313 16.63 14.57 6.03
N GLU A 314 17.08 15.04 4.86
CA GLU A 314 16.50 16.23 4.25
C GLU A 314 15.15 15.86 3.64
N GLU A 315 14.13 16.62 3.99
CA GLU A 315 12.79 16.44 3.44
C GLU A 315 12.63 17.25 2.16
N THR A 316 12.16 16.59 1.11
CA THR A 316 11.77 17.21 -0.14
C THR A 316 10.29 17.59 -0.07
N GLN A 317 9.97 18.78 -0.58
CA GLN A 317 8.59 19.25 -0.72
C GLN A 317 7.87 18.40 -1.78
N LEU A 318 6.56 18.17 -1.61
CA LEU A 318 5.78 17.33 -2.54
C LEU A 318 5.84 17.81 -3.99
N GLU A 319 5.90 19.14 -4.23
CA GLU A 319 5.98 19.72 -5.58
C GLU A 319 7.30 19.44 -6.30
N GLU A 320 8.36 19.18 -5.55
CA GLU A 320 9.68 18.82 -6.09
C GLU A 320 9.83 17.31 -6.22
N ALA A 321 9.06 16.56 -5.43
CA ALA A 321 9.14 15.10 -5.36
C ALA A 321 8.46 14.37 -6.52
N GLY A 322 7.31 14.86 -7.00
CA GLY A 322 6.53 14.16 -8.01
C GLY A 322 5.15 14.77 -8.24
N PHE A 323 4.22 13.93 -8.69
CA PHE A 323 2.86 14.33 -9.06
C PHE A 323 1.87 13.79 -8.04
N TYR A 324 0.95 14.61 -7.56
CA TYR A 324 0.06 14.18 -6.48
C TYR A 324 -1.40 14.56 -6.72
N SER A 325 -2.29 13.86 -6.02
CA SER A 325 -3.69 14.24 -5.85
C SER A 325 -4.08 14.05 -4.39
N LEU A 326 -4.61 15.09 -3.77
CA LEU A 326 -4.88 15.15 -2.33
C LEU A 326 -6.32 15.63 -2.04
N THR A 327 -6.94 14.99 -1.06
CA THR A 327 -8.25 15.35 -0.50
C THR A 327 -8.11 15.66 1.01
N GLU A 328 -9.22 15.93 1.70
CA GLU A 328 -9.20 16.09 3.16
C GLU A 328 -8.98 14.74 3.89
N GLU A 329 -9.33 13.61 3.25
CA GLU A 329 -9.26 12.25 3.82
C GLU A 329 -8.05 11.44 3.31
N GLY A 330 -7.07 12.13 2.73
CA GLY A 330 -5.83 11.56 2.21
C GLY A 330 -5.68 11.72 0.70
N GLY A 331 -4.61 11.15 0.16
CA GLY A 331 -4.28 11.24 -1.25
C GLY A 331 -3.14 10.32 -1.65
N LEU A 332 -2.63 10.52 -2.86
CA LEU A 332 -1.54 9.74 -3.44
C LEU A 332 -0.52 10.67 -4.07
N LEU A 333 0.76 10.34 -3.92
CA LEU A 333 1.88 10.90 -4.68
C LEU A 333 2.42 9.81 -5.60
N ALA A 334 2.68 10.16 -6.85
CA ALA A 334 3.21 9.32 -7.89
C ALA A 334 4.55 9.88 -8.37
N VAL A 335 5.59 9.06 -8.33
CA VAL A 335 6.93 9.38 -8.83
C VAL A 335 7.22 8.43 -10.00
N PRO A 336 6.98 8.86 -11.25
CA PRO A 336 7.23 8.03 -12.41
C PRO A 336 8.69 8.07 -12.83
N ARG A 337 9.19 6.95 -13.35
CA ARG A 337 10.51 6.82 -13.99
C ARG A 337 10.48 5.79 -15.10
N LEU A 338 11.42 5.92 -16.03
CA LEU A 338 11.73 4.86 -16.98
C LEU A 338 12.90 4.06 -16.43
N GLU A 339 12.77 2.74 -16.40
CA GLU A 339 13.83 1.79 -16.09
C GLU A 339 13.82 0.69 -17.16
N ASP A 340 14.94 0.53 -17.86
CA ASP A 340 15.10 -0.43 -18.96
C ASP A 340 14.00 -0.30 -20.04
N GLY A 341 13.52 0.93 -20.27
CA GLY A 341 12.43 1.23 -21.19
C GLY A 341 11.01 0.88 -20.70
N GLU A 342 10.86 0.41 -19.47
CA GLU A 342 9.56 0.18 -18.82
C GLU A 342 9.17 1.36 -17.90
N LEU A 343 7.87 1.65 -17.82
CA LEU A 343 7.36 2.68 -16.92
C LEU A 343 7.15 2.10 -15.53
N ILE A 344 7.96 2.56 -14.58
CA ILE A 344 7.78 2.29 -13.17
C ILE A 344 7.21 3.53 -12.49
N VAL A 345 6.20 3.35 -11.62
CA VAL A 345 5.66 4.43 -10.80
C VAL A 345 5.71 4.01 -9.34
N SER A 346 6.51 4.72 -8.55
CA SER A 346 6.45 4.62 -7.09
C SER A 346 5.24 5.41 -6.60
N ILE A 347 4.29 4.73 -5.96
CA ILE A 347 3.05 5.33 -5.46
C ILE A 347 3.07 5.39 -3.94
N TYR A 348 3.13 6.60 -3.41
CA TYR A 348 3.18 6.91 -1.99
C TYR A 348 1.80 7.31 -1.47
N PRO A 349 1.29 6.65 -0.42
CA PRO A 349 0.11 7.13 0.27
C PRO A 349 0.36 8.44 1.04
N LEU A 350 -0.49 9.43 0.81
CA LEU A 350 -0.52 10.70 1.54
C LEU A 350 -1.62 10.64 2.59
N ASN A 351 -1.28 10.12 3.78
CA ASN A 351 -2.26 9.91 4.85
C ASN A 351 -2.61 11.24 5.54
N SER A 352 -3.90 11.57 5.61
CA SER A 352 -4.39 12.69 6.41
C SER A 352 -5.73 12.36 7.05
N GLY A 353 -5.97 12.90 8.25
CA GLY A 353 -7.22 12.68 8.97
C GLY A 353 -7.24 11.39 9.78
N GLU A 354 -8.41 10.74 9.87
CA GLU A 354 -8.64 9.57 10.74
C GLU A 354 -8.23 8.24 10.10
N PHE A 355 -7.85 8.23 8.83
CA PHE A 355 -7.60 7.02 8.04
C PHE A 355 -6.19 6.98 7.44
N ARG A 356 -5.66 5.77 7.31
CA ARG A 356 -4.40 5.43 6.68
C ARG A 356 -4.68 4.58 5.45
N ILE A 357 -4.19 5.01 4.30
CA ILE A 357 -4.28 4.31 3.03
C ILE A 357 -3.35 3.09 3.05
N ASP A 358 -3.86 1.96 2.55
CA ASP A 358 -3.09 0.75 2.29
C ASP A 358 -2.21 0.98 1.05
N PRO A 359 -0.87 0.81 1.14
CA PRO A 359 0.03 0.98 0.01
C PRO A 359 -0.22 0.00 -1.13
N MET A 360 -0.95 -1.10 -0.91
CA MET A 360 -1.40 -2.04 -1.95
C MET A 360 -2.57 -1.51 -2.80
N LEU A 361 -3.08 -0.32 -2.48
CA LEU A 361 -4.12 0.41 -3.23
C LEU A 361 -5.37 -0.43 -3.51
N THR A 362 -5.47 -1.00 -4.71
CA THR A 362 -6.64 -1.76 -5.17
C THR A 362 -6.52 -3.27 -4.92
N GLN A 363 -5.32 -3.79 -4.63
CA GLN A 363 -5.11 -5.20 -4.31
C GLN A 363 -5.43 -5.49 -2.84
N GLY A 364 -5.09 -4.57 -1.94
CA GLY A 364 -5.26 -4.70 -0.49
C GLY A 364 -4.43 -5.82 0.13
N ALA A 365 -4.26 -5.79 1.46
CA ALA A 365 -3.51 -6.82 2.19
C ALA A 365 -4.09 -8.24 2.12
N VAL A 366 -5.37 -8.38 1.73
CA VAL A 366 -6.06 -9.67 1.60
C VAL A 366 -6.66 -9.76 0.21
N ALA A 367 -6.14 -10.69 -0.59
CA ALA A 367 -6.58 -10.88 -1.98
C ALA A 367 -8.09 -11.16 -2.08
N ASP A 368 -8.69 -10.68 -3.18
CA ASP A 368 -10.09 -10.90 -3.57
C ASP A 368 -11.13 -10.39 -2.55
N TYR A 369 -10.82 -9.31 -1.84
CA TYR A 369 -11.65 -8.86 -0.73
C TYR A 369 -12.22 -7.44 -0.90
N GLY A 370 -13.43 -7.20 -0.38
CA GLY A 370 -14.03 -5.86 -0.29
C GLY A 370 -14.63 -5.31 -1.59
N GLY A 371 -14.78 -6.11 -2.65
CA GLY A 371 -15.45 -5.72 -3.90
C GLY A 371 -14.71 -6.21 -5.15
N PRO A 372 -15.24 -5.94 -6.37
CA PRO A 372 -14.60 -6.36 -7.60
C PRO A 372 -13.24 -5.70 -7.77
N ALA A 373 -12.24 -6.48 -8.17
CA ALA A 373 -10.90 -5.99 -8.44
C ALA A 373 -10.91 -5.06 -9.67
N SER A 374 -10.43 -3.83 -9.53
CA SER A 374 -10.15 -2.94 -10.65
C SER A 374 -8.66 -2.57 -10.64
N PRO A 375 -7.96 -2.73 -11.78
CA PRO A 375 -6.52 -2.52 -11.80
C PRO A 375 -6.17 -1.04 -11.65
N VAL A 376 -4.98 -0.79 -11.09
CA VAL A 376 -4.30 0.50 -11.26
C VAL A 376 -3.82 0.58 -12.70
N THR A 377 -4.06 1.70 -13.37
CA THR A 377 -3.73 1.85 -14.80
C THR A 377 -3.06 3.19 -15.07
N VAL A 378 -2.36 3.27 -16.19
CA VAL A 378 -1.84 4.52 -16.73
C VAL A 378 -2.41 4.75 -18.13
N THR A 379 -2.92 5.96 -18.38
CA THR A 379 -3.28 6.41 -19.73
C THR A 379 -2.08 7.10 -20.38
N ALA A 380 -1.65 6.58 -21.53
CA ALA A 380 -0.52 7.07 -22.31
C ALA A 380 -0.87 8.29 -23.19
N PRO A 381 0.13 9.03 -23.71
CA PRO A 381 -0.11 10.20 -24.56
C PRO A 381 -0.95 9.91 -25.82
N ASP A 382 -0.90 8.68 -26.34
CA ASP A 382 -1.67 8.23 -27.51
C ASP A 382 -3.08 7.74 -27.16
N GLY A 383 -3.45 7.75 -25.88
CA GLY A 383 -4.72 7.29 -25.35
C GLY A 383 -4.79 5.79 -25.05
N SER A 384 -3.71 5.04 -25.23
CA SER A 384 -3.64 3.64 -24.78
C SER A 384 -3.66 3.55 -23.25
N VAL A 385 -4.18 2.45 -22.72
CA VAL A 385 -4.26 2.18 -21.28
C VAL A 385 -3.34 1.02 -20.97
N LEU A 386 -2.40 1.25 -20.05
CA LEU A 386 -1.45 0.28 -19.56
C LEU A 386 -1.89 -0.16 -18.16
N GLU A 387 -1.99 -1.46 -17.94
CA GLU A 387 -2.32 -2.04 -16.64
C GLU A 387 -1.04 -2.20 -15.81
N GLY A 388 -1.08 -1.78 -14.54
CA GLY A 388 0.05 -1.86 -13.64
C GLY A 388 0.10 -3.19 -12.90
N THR A 389 1.30 -3.76 -12.78
CA THR A 389 1.59 -4.90 -11.93
C THR A 389 2.51 -4.47 -10.78
N LEU A 390 2.24 -4.96 -9.57
CA LEU A 390 3.16 -4.76 -8.44
C LEU A 390 4.46 -5.54 -8.69
N GLU A 391 5.59 -4.89 -8.43
CA GLU A 391 6.92 -5.53 -8.46
C GLU A 391 7.04 -6.55 -7.31
N GLU A 392 7.23 -7.84 -7.63
CA GLU A 392 7.24 -8.97 -6.66
C GLU A 392 8.27 -8.79 -5.53
N TYR A 393 9.39 -8.11 -5.79
CA TYR A 393 10.45 -7.83 -4.81
C TYR A 393 10.20 -6.61 -3.92
N SER A 394 9.15 -5.83 -4.21
CA SER A 394 8.67 -4.75 -3.33
C SER A 394 7.77 -5.27 -2.20
N TYR A 395 7.52 -6.58 -2.17
CA TYR A 395 6.47 -7.16 -1.36
C TYR A 395 6.98 -8.11 -0.29
N SER A 396 6.93 -7.64 0.95
CA SER A 396 6.56 -8.47 2.08
C SER A 396 5.21 -7.97 2.58
N LEU A 397 4.25 -8.87 2.86
CA LEU A 397 2.97 -8.57 3.54
C LEU A 397 3.14 -7.80 4.88
N LEU A 398 4.37 -7.70 5.37
CA LEU A 398 4.78 -7.04 6.60
C LEU A 398 5.63 -5.79 6.35
N ASP A 399 5.86 -5.43 5.09
CA ASP A 399 6.55 -4.20 4.74
C ASP A 399 5.56 -3.06 4.93
N GLU A 400 5.68 -2.35 6.05
CA GLU A 400 5.14 -0.99 6.19
C GLU A 400 5.98 -0.04 5.33
N SER A 401 6.26 -0.42 4.08
CA SER A 401 6.87 0.45 3.10
C SER A 401 5.91 1.61 2.88
N GLY A 402 6.41 2.83 3.03
CA GLY A 402 5.63 4.05 2.82
C GLY A 402 5.20 4.26 1.37
N TYR A 403 5.46 3.29 0.47
CA TYR A 403 5.08 3.25 -0.94
C TYR A 403 5.30 1.86 -1.54
N LEU A 404 4.66 1.59 -2.67
CA LEU A 404 4.96 0.44 -3.52
C LEU A 404 5.23 0.87 -4.96
N GLU A 405 5.97 0.03 -5.68
CA GLU A 405 6.32 0.26 -7.08
C GLU A 405 5.45 -0.56 -8.01
N TRP A 406 4.95 0.13 -9.04
CA TRP A 406 4.06 -0.43 -10.04
C TRP A 406 4.72 -0.34 -11.41
N ASN A 407 4.86 -1.49 -12.06
CA ASN A 407 5.37 -1.62 -13.41
C ASN A 407 4.20 -1.62 -14.41
N PHE A 408 4.22 -0.71 -15.38
CA PHE A 408 3.20 -0.56 -16.43
C PHE A 408 3.70 -1.05 -17.80
N GLY A 409 4.85 -1.72 -17.83
CA GLY A 409 5.50 -2.25 -19.01
C GLY A 409 6.14 -1.19 -19.91
N PRO A 410 6.47 -1.55 -21.16
CA PRO A 410 7.21 -0.68 -22.07
C PRO A 410 6.55 0.68 -22.33
N ALA A 411 7.32 1.75 -22.19
CA ALA A 411 6.83 3.12 -22.32
C ALA A 411 7.86 4.06 -22.98
N GLN A 412 7.44 5.29 -23.26
CA GLN A 412 8.28 6.35 -23.80
C GLN A 412 8.16 7.62 -22.94
N PRO A 413 9.14 8.54 -22.98
CA PRO A 413 9.04 9.81 -22.27
C PRO A 413 7.82 10.60 -22.74
N GLY A 414 7.07 11.23 -21.83
CA GLY A 414 5.83 11.91 -22.21
C GLY A 414 4.87 12.25 -21.06
N GLN A 415 3.66 12.64 -21.45
CA GLN A 415 2.56 12.99 -20.52
C GLN A 415 1.64 11.80 -20.33
N TYR A 416 1.52 11.34 -19.11
CA TYR A 416 0.71 10.19 -18.74
C TYR A 416 -0.31 10.59 -17.67
N THR A 417 -1.31 9.76 -17.42
CA THR A 417 -2.22 9.93 -16.28
C THR A 417 -2.34 8.61 -15.55
N LEU A 418 -1.89 8.58 -14.30
CA LEU A 418 -2.11 7.45 -13.40
C LEU A 418 -3.57 7.47 -12.93
N ASN A 419 -4.25 6.32 -13.03
CA ASN A 419 -5.63 6.14 -12.60
C ASN A 419 -5.68 5.04 -11.53
N VAL A 420 -6.13 5.42 -10.34
CA VAL A 420 -6.38 4.50 -9.23
C VAL A 420 -7.89 4.55 -8.94
N PRO A 421 -8.66 3.50 -9.27
CA PRO A 421 -10.13 3.55 -9.27
C PRO A 421 -10.75 3.66 -7.87
N TYR A 422 -10.11 3.03 -6.88
CA TYR A 422 -10.47 3.06 -5.47
C TYR A 422 -9.21 2.72 -4.67
N LEU A 423 -9.25 2.85 -3.34
CA LEU A 423 -8.16 2.38 -2.49
C LEU A 423 -8.68 1.80 -1.18
N PHE A 424 -7.88 0.94 -0.56
CA PHE A 424 -8.16 0.46 0.80
C PHE A 424 -7.62 1.42 1.85
N GLN A 425 -8.36 1.60 2.94
CA GLN A 425 -7.96 2.41 4.09
C GLN A 425 -8.20 1.65 5.39
N TYR A 426 -7.32 1.84 6.36
CA TYR A 426 -7.47 1.42 7.74
C TYR A 426 -7.68 2.64 8.62
N ALA A 427 -8.23 2.48 9.83
CA ALA A 427 -8.19 3.58 10.79
C ALA A 427 -6.71 3.87 11.15
N ALA A 428 -6.31 5.14 11.16
CA ALA A 428 -4.91 5.52 11.35
C ALA A 428 -4.43 5.23 12.78
N GLN A 429 -5.22 5.58 13.80
CA GLN A 429 -5.02 5.26 15.23
C GLN A 429 -6.35 5.37 15.98
N GLY A 430 -6.61 4.45 16.93
CA GLY A 430 -7.81 4.49 17.79
C GLY A 430 -7.75 3.52 18.96
N GLU A 431 -8.65 3.67 19.92
CA GLU A 431 -8.81 2.70 21.00
C GLU A 431 -9.46 1.41 20.47
N ASP A 432 -8.90 0.27 20.86
CA ASP A 432 -9.48 -1.04 20.64
C ASP A 432 -10.92 -1.10 21.19
N CYS A 433 -11.87 -1.58 20.39
CA CYS A 433 -13.27 -1.70 20.81
C CYS A 433 -13.52 -3.09 21.40
N ALA A 434 -13.53 -3.18 22.74
CA ALA A 434 -13.92 -4.40 23.45
C ALA A 434 -15.45 -4.54 23.55
N PHE A 435 -15.96 -5.74 23.32
CA PHE A 435 -17.38 -6.07 23.45
C PHE A 435 -17.58 -7.54 23.86
N SER A 436 -18.78 -7.87 24.34
CA SER A 436 -19.12 -9.20 24.82
C SER A 436 -20.40 -9.71 24.14
N LEU A 437 -20.40 -10.99 23.78
CA LEU A 437 -21.56 -11.69 23.22
C LEU A 437 -22.02 -12.77 24.20
N ASP A 438 -23.24 -12.64 24.74
CA ASP A 438 -23.88 -13.67 25.58
C ASP A 438 -24.55 -14.71 24.66
N LEU A 439 -23.98 -15.91 24.60
CA LEU A 439 -24.46 -17.02 23.77
C LEU A 439 -25.62 -17.77 24.45
N ALA A 440 -25.74 -17.71 25.77
CA ALA A 440 -26.89 -18.26 26.49
C ALA A 440 -28.14 -17.39 26.33
N LYS A 441 -27.96 -16.07 26.14
CA LYS A 441 -29.02 -15.09 25.84
C LYS A 441 -28.61 -14.16 24.70
N PRO A 442 -28.67 -14.63 23.45
CA PRO A 442 -28.24 -13.86 22.30
C PRO A 442 -29.05 -12.57 22.10
N GLU A 443 -28.39 -11.43 22.22
CA GLU A 443 -28.93 -10.10 21.92
C GLU A 443 -28.11 -9.44 20.81
N ALA A 444 -28.74 -8.52 20.09
CA ALA A 444 -28.05 -7.70 19.10
C ALA A 444 -27.26 -6.60 19.82
N CYS A 445 -26.13 -6.17 19.27
CA CYS A 445 -25.35 -5.08 19.82
C CYS A 445 -24.92 -4.09 18.73
N SER A 446 -24.74 -2.83 19.14
CA SER A 446 -24.35 -1.72 18.26
C SER A 446 -23.02 -1.16 18.78
N LEU A 447 -22.04 -1.05 17.90
CA LEU A 447 -20.68 -0.64 18.20
C LEU A 447 -20.32 0.60 17.36
N GLU A 448 -19.96 1.70 18.05
CA GLU A 448 -19.41 2.89 17.41
C GLU A 448 -17.93 2.65 17.11
N LEU A 449 -17.57 2.63 15.83
CA LEU A 449 -16.20 2.38 15.37
C LEU A 449 -15.69 3.56 14.52
N PRO A 450 -14.37 3.71 14.32
CA PRO A 450 -13.84 4.72 13.40
C PRO A 450 -14.54 4.64 12.04
N GLY A 451 -15.09 5.74 11.51
CA GLY A 451 -15.78 5.75 10.22
C GLY A 451 -17.28 5.36 10.21
N GLY A 452 -17.87 4.85 11.29
CA GLY A 452 -19.29 4.45 11.27
C GLY A 452 -19.77 3.62 12.45
N VAL A 453 -20.95 3.02 12.28
CA VAL A 453 -21.59 2.16 13.29
C VAL A 453 -21.71 0.75 12.75
N LEU A 454 -21.23 -0.21 13.54
CA LEU A 454 -21.39 -1.64 13.28
C LEU A 454 -22.56 -2.18 14.11
N GLU A 455 -23.59 -2.68 13.44
CA GLU A 455 -24.72 -3.37 14.06
C GLU A 455 -24.53 -4.87 13.92
N LEU A 456 -24.30 -5.56 15.03
CA LEU A 456 -24.24 -7.02 15.11
C LEU A 456 -25.61 -7.57 15.51
N GLY A 457 -26.10 -8.50 14.71
CA GLY A 457 -27.33 -9.25 14.96
C GLY A 457 -27.21 -10.16 16.18
N ARG A 458 -28.26 -10.96 16.42
CA ARG A 458 -28.23 -11.95 17.50
C ARG A 458 -27.38 -13.15 17.07
N PRO A 459 -26.37 -13.56 17.87
CA PRO A 459 -25.66 -14.80 17.61
C PRO A 459 -26.61 -16.01 17.49
N PHE A 460 -26.33 -16.92 16.57
CA PHE A 460 -27.10 -18.15 16.38
C PHE A 460 -26.19 -19.36 16.19
N PRO A 461 -26.60 -20.56 16.62
CA PRO A 461 -25.78 -21.76 16.53
C PRO A 461 -25.61 -22.23 15.06
N VAL A 462 -24.46 -22.79 14.76
CA VAL A 462 -24.07 -23.33 13.45
C VAL A 462 -23.77 -24.83 13.59
N GLU A 463 -24.36 -25.65 12.72
CA GLU A 463 -24.16 -27.11 12.73
C GLU A 463 -22.87 -27.52 12.00
N ASP A 464 -22.60 -26.91 10.85
CA ASP A 464 -21.40 -27.13 10.06
C ASP A 464 -20.69 -25.80 9.80
N PRO A 465 -19.55 -25.52 10.47
CA PRO A 465 -18.83 -24.26 10.28
C PRO A 465 -18.17 -24.14 8.89
N THR A 466 -18.04 -25.23 8.13
CA THR A 466 -17.45 -25.20 6.78
C THR A 466 -18.34 -24.51 5.76
N ASP A 467 -19.67 -24.46 6.00
CA ASP A 467 -20.63 -23.68 5.20
C ASP A 467 -20.34 -22.17 5.21
N TYR A 468 -19.52 -21.71 6.15
CA TYR A 468 -19.14 -20.32 6.36
C TYR A 468 -17.71 -20.02 5.89
N GLY A 469 -17.11 -20.92 5.10
CA GLY A 469 -15.78 -20.76 4.52
C GLY A 469 -14.62 -21.14 5.47
N LEU A 470 -14.92 -21.78 6.60
CA LEU A 470 -13.90 -22.21 7.55
C LEU A 470 -13.06 -23.36 6.98
N GLN A 471 -11.77 -23.12 6.75
CA GLN A 471 -10.80 -24.21 6.60
C GLN A 471 -10.36 -24.69 7.97
N LEU A 472 -10.95 -25.79 8.43
CA LEU A 472 -10.53 -26.46 9.66
C LEU A 472 -9.12 -27.04 9.45
N VAL A 473 -8.12 -26.39 10.02
CA VAL A 473 -6.80 -27.03 10.23
C VAL A 473 -7.05 -28.22 11.14
N GLN A 474 -6.53 -29.40 10.78
CA GLN A 474 -6.85 -30.73 11.34
C GLN A 474 -6.62 -30.89 12.87
N SER A 475 -6.29 -29.83 13.61
CA SER A 475 -5.96 -29.84 15.04
C SER A 475 -6.84 -28.94 15.93
N GLN A 476 -7.83 -28.21 15.40
CA GLN A 476 -8.74 -27.38 16.21
C GLN A 476 -10.17 -27.93 16.21
N GLU A 477 -10.54 -28.70 17.23
CA GLU A 477 -11.93 -29.11 17.49
C GLU A 477 -12.53 -28.19 18.58
N PHE A 478 -13.58 -27.44 18.23
CA PHE A 478 -14.42 -26.70 19.17
C PHE A 478 -15.76 -27.42 19.33
N ASP A 479 -16.31 -27.45 20.55
CA ASP A 479 -17.54 -28.18 20.86
C ASP A 479 -18.78 -27.56 20.22
N TYR A 480 -18.82 -26.22 20.13
CA TYR A 480 -19.97 -25.46 19.61
C TYR A 480 -19.52 -24.36 18.66
N TRP A 481 -20.29 -24.19 17.59
CA TRP A 481 -20.10 -23.12 16.62
C TRP A 481 -21.28 -22.17 16.61
N TRP A 482 -21.01 -20.88 16.49
CA TRP A 482 -21.99 -19.81 16.42
C TRP A 482 -21.62 -18.85 15.29
N ALA A 483 -22.61 -18.23 14.67
CA ALA A 483 -22.41 -17.12 13.74
C ALA A 483 -23.16 -15.89 14.21
N VAL A 484 -22.64 -14.73 13.87
CA VAL A 484 -23.29 -13.43 14.08
C VAL A 484 -23.18 -12.62 12.78
N GLU A 485 -24.32 -12.21 12.23
CA GLU A 485 -24.38 -11.30 11.09
C GLU A 485 -24.09 -9.87 11.54
N GLY A 486 -23.36 -9.13 10.74
CA GLY A 486 -23.12 -7.71 10.95
C GLY A 486 -23.60 -6.87 9.78
N SER A 487 -23.96 -5.62 10.07
CA SER A 487 -24.25 -4.60 9.06
C SER A 487 -23.56 -3.29 9.43
N TRP A 488 -23.03 -2.62 8.41
CA TRP A 488 -22.27 -1.40 8.59
C TRP A 488 -23.05 -0.18 8.11
N THR A 489 -23.06 0.88 8.91
CA THR A 489 -23.55 2.21 8.52
C THR A 489 -22.41 3.21 8.58
N GLY A 490 -21.83 3.53 7.42
CA GLY A 490 -20.73 4.48 7.29
C GLY A 490 -21.17 5.94 7.45
N LYS A 491 -20.26 6.78 7.96
CA LYS A 491 -20.43 8.25 8.00
C LYS A 491 -20.21 8.89 6.61
N ASP A 492 -19.36 8.27 5.80
CA ASP A 492 -19.05 8.68 4.43
C ASP A 492 -19.72 7.70 3.44
N PRO A 493 -20.55 8.18 2.49
CA PRO A 493 -21.17 7.33 1.48
C PRO A 493 -20.20 6.73 0.46
N GLU A 494 -18.98 7.27 0.29
CA GLU A 494 -17.96 6.70 -0.59
C GLU A 494 -17.14 5.59 0.09
N ARG A 495 -17.32 5.38 1.40
CA ARG A 495 -16.55 4.41 2.19
C ARG A 495 -17.41 3.21 2.57
N THR A 496 -17.03 2.03 2.08
CA THR A 496 -17.68 0.77 2.42
C THR A 496 -16.79 -0.06 3.33
N LEU A 497 -17.39 -0.82 4.25
CA LEU A 497 -16.65 -1.78 5.06
C LEU A 497 -16.15 -2.88 4.12
N ALA A 498 -14.84 -2.91 3.92
CA ALA A 498 -14.22 -4.03 3.26
C ALA A 498 -14.14 -5.14 4.28
N TYR A 499 -13.21 -5.04 5.26
CA TYR A 499 -12.80 -6.12 6.17
C TYR A 499 -12.93 -5.71 7.60
N LEU A 500 -13.29 -6.68 8.45
CA LEU A 500 -13.28 -6.47 9.87
C LEU A 500 -12.89 -7.76 10.58
N TYR A 501 -11.79 -7.68 11.33
CA TYR A 501 -11.34 -8.74 12.22
C TYR A 501 -11.61 -8.38 13.67
N ALA A 502 -11.97 -9.39 14.45
CA ALA A 502 -12.04 -9.29 15.89
C ALA A 502 -11.27 -10.46 16.50
N ARG A 503 -10.47 -10.17 17.52
CA ARG A 503 -9.78 -11.19 18.33
C ARG A 503 -10.67 -11.61 19.49
N SER A 504 -10.64 -12.88 19.84
CA SER A 504 -11.21 -13.36 21.09
C SER A 504 -10.26 -13.03 22.25
N ASN A 505 -10.77 -12.44 23.33
CA ASN A 505 -10.00 -12.12 24.52
C ASN A 505 -10.00 -13.29 25.52
N GLY A 506 -9.99 -14.53 25.02
CA GLY A 506 -10.56 -15.74 25.64
C GLY A 506 -10.34 -15.98 27.14
N ALA A 507 -11.27 -16.77 27.72
CA ALA A 507 -11.28 -17.24 29.11
C ALA A 507 -10.21 -18.33 29.42
N GLY A 508 -8.96 -18.12 28.97
CA GLY A 508 -7.84 -19.04 29.15
C GLY A 508 -7.58 -19.96 27.95
N HIS A 509 -6.70 -20.95 28.16
CA HIS A 509 -6.31 -21.96 27.18
C HIS A 509 -6.52 -23.38 27.74
N THR A 510 -6.87 -24.33 26.88
CA THR A 510 -6.86 -25.76 27.21
C THR A 510 -5.56 -26.39 26.72
N LEU A 511 -4.91 -27.16 27.60
CA LEU A 511 -3.68 -27.87 27.28
C LEU A 511 -4.01 -29.30 26.86
N GLU A 512 -3.75 -29.63 25.59
CA GLU A 512 -3.93 -30.97 25.06
C GLU A 512 -2.64 -31.44 24.36
N GLY A 513 -2.10 -32.59 24.79
CA GLY A 513 -0.82 -33.10 24.26
C GLY A 513 0.41 -32.20 24.49
N GLY A 514 0.32 -31.23 25.42
CA GLY A 514 1.38 -30.22 25.65
C GLY A 514 1.24 -28.95 24.79
N THR A 515 0.23 -28.88 23.94
CA THR A 515 -0.10 -27.71 23.11
C THR A 515 -1.24 -26.92 23.74
N SER A 516 -1.12 -25.59 23.72
CA SER A 516 -2.08 -24.67 24.35
C SER A 516 -3.04 -24.12 23.29
N TYR A 517 -4.33 -24.47 23.40
CA TYR A 517 -5.38 -24.03 22.48
C TYR A 517 -6.27 -22.96 23.12
N PRO A 518 -6.64 -21.89 22.41
CA PRO A 518 -7.58 -20.91 22.95
C PRO A 518 -8.97 -21.53 23.11
N ASN A 519 -9.66 -21.25 24.21
CA ASN A 519 -11.00 -21.80 24.47
C ASN A 519 -12.10 -21.17 23.59
N ILE A 520 -11.79 -20.05 22.93
CA ILE A 520 -12.67 -19.33 22.01
C ILE A 520 -11.86 -18.91 20.80
N THR A 521 -12.39 -19.12 19.61
CA THR A 521 -11.85 -18.57 18.36
C THR A 521 -12.89 -17.68 17.67
N SER A 522 -12.41 -16.71 16.91
CA SER A 522 -13.25 -15.86 16.05
C SER A 522 -12.60 -15.73 14.68
N GLN A 523 -13.41 -15.93 13.66
CA GLN A 523 -13.02 -15.73 12.27
C GLN A 523 -14.03 -14.84 11.56
N PRO A 524 -13.59 -14.00 10.60
CA PRO A 524 -14.50 -13.25 9.76
C PRO A 524 -15.32 -14.22 8.90
N TRP A 525 -16.63 -14.03 8.89
CA TRP A 525 -17.52 -14.70 7.95
C TRP A 525 -17.70 -13.82 6.72
N GLN A 526 -17.50 -14.42 5.55
CA GLN A 526 -17.52 -13.74 4.27
C GLN A 526 -18.53 -14.39 3.32
N ASP A 527 -19.06 -13.60 2.39
CA ASP A 527 -19.94 -14.07 1.32
C ASP A 527 -19.23 -13.89 -0.02
N THR A 528 -19.01 -14.99 -0.74
CA THR A 528 -18.36 -14.98 -2.05
C THR A 528 -19.35 -14.48 -3.10
N GLN A 529 -19.01 -13.36 -3.71
CA GLN A 529 -19.69 -12.78 -4.87
C GLN A 529 -18.90 -13.08 -6.13
N ARG A 530 -19.58 -12.99 -7.27
CA ARG A 530 -18.95 -13.08 -8.59
C ARG A 530 -19.27 -11.83 -9.39
N ASP A 531 -18.23 -11.18 -9.89
CA ASP A 531 -18.35 -10.08 -10.82
C ASP A 531 -18.87 -10.61 -12.17
N GLU A 532 -20.01 -10.08 -12.63
CA GLU A 532 -20.63 -10.50 -13.89
C GLU A 532 -19.84 -10.05 -15.13
N GLU A 533 -19.06 -8.97 -15.03
CA GLU A 533 -18.31 -8.39 -16.15
C GLU A 533 -16.95 -9.08 -16.31
N THR A 534 -16.21 -9.25 -15.22
CA THR A 534 -14.87 -9.85 -15.25
C THR A 534 -14.88 -11.37 -15.02
N GLY A 535 -15.96 -11.90 -14.44
CA GLY A 535 -16.08 -13.30 -14.07
C GLY A 535 -15.27 -13.71 -12.83
N ARG A 536 -14.53 -12.78 -12.21
CA ARG A 536 -13.73 -12.98 -11.00
C ARG A 536 -14.62 -13.06 -9.76
N GLU A 537 -14.18 -13.81 -8.77
CA GLU A 537 -14.84 -13.91 -7.48
C GLU A 537 -14.20 -12.92 -6.50
N TYR A 538 -15.01 -12.39 -5.58
CA TYR A 538 -14.54 -11.55 -4.47
C TYR A 538 -15.40 -11.81 -3.24
N ALA A 539 -14.87 -11.58 -2.05
CA ALA A 539 -15.59 -11.78 -0.80
C ALA A 539 -16.00 -10.46 -0.15
N LEU A 540 -17.21 -10.42 0.38
CA LEU A 540 -17.71 -9.31 1.20
C LEU A 540 -17.83 -9.74 2.66
N TRP A 541 -17.46 -8.86 3.59
CA TRP A 541 -17.68 -9.09 5.00
C TRP A 541 -19.17 -9.24 5.31
N LYS A 542 -19.53 -10.26 6.10
CA LYS A 542 -20.91 -10.51 6.53
C LYS A 542 -21.07 -10.62 8.04
N GLY A 543 -20.01 -10.93 8.77
CA GLY A 543 -20.10 -11.12 10.21
C GLY A 543 -18.91 -11.88 10.80
N PHE A 544 -19.18 -12.61 11.88
CA PHE A 544 -18.19 -13.49 12.50
C PHE A 544 -18.72 -14.92 12.68
N LEU A 545 -17.80 -15.86 12.55
CA LEU A 545 -17.96 -17.24 12.98
C LEU A 545 -17.15 -17.45 14.27
N LEU A 546 -17.76 -18.04 15.28
CA LEU A 546 -17.23 -18.20 16.63
C LEU A 546 -17.19 -19.69 16.99
N GLY A 547 -16.01 -20.18 17.35
CA GLY A 547 -15.84 -21.53 17.89
C GLY A 547 -15.63 -21.45 19.40
N VAL A 548 -16.38 -22.25 20.16
CA VAL A 548 -16.47 -22.15 21.62
C VAL A 548 -16.43 -23.53 22.26
N MET A 549 -15.59 -23.69 23.29
CA MET A 549 -15.54 -24.92 24.10
C MET A 549 -16.72 -25.04 25.07
N GLU A 550 -17.03 -26.27 25.48
CA GLU A 550 -18.11 -26.57 26.42
C GLU A 550 -17.94 -25.83 27.76
N GLY A 551 -19.05 -25.23 28.24
CA GLY A 551 -19.10 -24.51 29.51
C GLY A 551 -18.81 -23.00 29.41
N LEU A 552 -18.61 -22.47 28.20
CA LEU A 552 -18.49 -21.04 27.94
C LEU A 552 -19.78 -20.51 27.30
N ASP A 553 -20.48 -19.65 28.03
CA ASP A 553 -21.73 -19.02 27.60
C ASP A 553 -21.53 -17.58 27.11
N THR A 554 -20.30 -17.06 27.14
CA THR A 554 -19.98 -15.67 26.78
C THR A 554 -18.68 -15.60 25.98
N CYS A 555 -18.67 -14.81 24.90
CA CYS A 555 -17.47 -14.49 24.13
C CYS A 555 -17.06 -13.04 24.36
N GLU A 556 -15.94 -12.84 25.05
CA GLU A 556 -15.27 -11.54 25.13
C GLU A 556 -14.42 -11.33 23.88
N MET A 557 -14.62 -10.21 23.19
CA MET A 557 -13.99 -9.93 21.90
C MET A 557 -13.43 -8.50 21.88
N THR A 558 -12.42 -8.28 21.04
CA THR A 558 -11.88 -6.96 20.74
C THR A 558 -11.79 -6.78 19.24
N ILE A 559 -12.28 -5.67 18.73
CA ILE A 559 -11.96 -5.17 17.39
C ILE A 559 -10.76 -4.22 17.54
N PRO A 560 -9.57 -4.59 17.04
CA PRO A 560 -8.44 -3.67 16.99
C PRO A 560 -8.79 -2.48 16.09
N SER A 561 -8.38 -1.27 16.47
CA SER A 561 -8.70 -0.09 15.66
C SER A 561 -8.09 -0.15 14.25
N ASP A 562 -6.87 -0.69 14.14
CA ASP A 562 -6.17 -0.97 12.89
C ASP A 562 -6.65 -2.25 12.17
N GLY A 563 -7.56 -3.00 12.78
CA GLY A 563 -8.15 -4.23 12.23
C GLY A 563 -9.37 -4.01 11.33
N ILE A 564 -9.75 -2.75 11.10
CA ILE A 564 -10.90 -2.39 10.26
C ILE A 564 -10.41 -1.81 8.93
N CYS A 565 -10.72 -2.51 7.84
CA CYS A 565 -10.40 -2.10 6.49
C CYS A 565 -11.65 -1.59 5.78
N TYR A 566 -11.50 -0.47 5.09
CA TYR A 566 -12.50 0.16 4.28
C TYR A 566 -12.06 0.19 2.82
N ARG A 567 -13.00 -0.04 1.91
CA ARG A 567 -12.83 0.31 0.51
C ARG A 567 -13.40 1.70 0.29
N TRP A 568 -12.55 2.62 -0.11
CA TRP A 568 -12.94 3.99 -0.44
C TRP A 568 -13.07 4.14 -1.95
N GLU A 569 -14.30 4.27 -2.43
CA GLU A 569 -14.69 4.33 -3.84
C GLU A 569 -14.39 5.69 -4.49
N HIS A 570 -13.31 6.33 -4.04
CA HIS A 570 -12.85 7.61 -4.54
C HIS A 570 -11.74 7.42 -5.59
N PRO A 571 -11.99 7.74 -6.87
CA PRO A 571 -11.00 7.56 -7.92
C PRO A 571 -9.97 8.69 -7.92
N PHE A 572 -8.69 8.34 -8.08
CA PHE A 572 -7.59 9.28 -8.27
C PHE A 572 -7.14 9.26 -9.72
N ALA A 573 -7.03 10.44 -10.33
CA ALA A 573 -6.42 10.65 -11.63
C ALA A 573 -5.28 11.67 -11.50
N ILE A 574 -4.04 11.21 -11.67
CA ILE A 574 -2.83 12.00 -11.42
C ILE A 574 -2.10 12.21 -12.75
N PRO A 575 -2.19 13.41 -13.35
CA PRO A 575 -1.40 13.75 -14.53
C PRO A 575 0.08 13.80 -14.16
N MET A 576 0.91 13.08 -14.91
CA MET A 576 2.33 12.92 -14.63
C MET A 576 3.18 13.12 -15.87
N THR A 577 4.40 13.64 -15.67
CA THR A 577 5.41 13.74 -16.72
C THR A 577 6.46 12.68 -16.49
N VAL A 578 6.67 11.83 -17.48
CA VAL A 578 7.70 10.79 -17.49
C VAL A 578 8.91 11.35 -18.24
N GLU A 579 10.00 11.56 -17.51
CA GLU A 579 11.27 12.04 -18.07
C GLU A 579 12.02 10.91 -18.81
N PRO A 580 12.89 11.24 -19.77
CA PRO A 580 13.74 10.24 -20.41
C PRO A 580 14.66 9.58 -19.39
N GLU A 581 14.82 8.26 -19.55
CA GLU A 581 15.78 7.49 -18.79
C GLU A 581 17.19 8.09 -18.96
N PRO A 582 17.94 8.32 -17.86
CA PRO A 582 19.31 8.78 -17.97
C PRO A 582 20.10 7.74 -18.77
N GLN A 583 20.66 8.13 -19.92
CA GLN A 583 21.56 7.24 -20.66
C GLN A 583 22.79 6.99 -19.79
N ARG A 584 22.89 5.78 -19.26
CA ARG A 584 24.10 5.28 -18.58
C ARG A 584 24.91 4.52 -19.61
N GLU A 585 26.22 4.75 -19.62
CA GLU A 585 27.10 3.94 -20.45
C GLU A 585 27.21 2.55 -19.81
N GLU A 586 27.03 1.52 -20.62
CA GLU A 586 27.13 0.13 -20.19
C GLU A 586 28.36 -0.52 -20.82
N PHE A 587 29.10 -1.26 -20.02
CA PHE A 587 30.31 -1.94 -20.45
C PHE A 587 30.18 -3.42 -20.15
N THR A 588 29.88 -4.21 -21.18
CA THR A 588 29.68 -5.66 -21.05
C THR A 588 30.88 -6.44 -21.56
N GLN A 589 31.32 -7.41 -20.77
CA GLN A 589 32.19 -8.47 -21.23
C GLN A 589 31.49 -9.82 -21.11
N VAL A 590 31.60 -10.64 -22.14
CA VAL A 590 31.04 -11.99 -22.18
C VAL A 590 32.19 -12.98 -22.31
N SER A 591 32.16 -14.03 -21.49
CA SER A 591 32.96 -15.22 -21.71
C SER A 591 32.15 -16.50 -21.60
N GLY A 592 32.21 -17.32 -22.66
CA GLY A 592 31.41 -18.52 -22.78
C GLY A 592 29.90 -18.21 -22.70
N TYR A 593 29.25 -18.74 -21.67
CA TYR A 593 27.81 -18.52 -21.41
C TYR A 593 27.55 -17.39 -20.41
N TYR A 594 28.60 -16.80 -19.83
CA TYR A 594 28.49 -15.83 -18.75
C TYR A 594 28.85 -14.43 -19.23
N GLY A 595 28.05 -13.45 -18.80
CA GLY A 595 28.27 -12.04 -19.06
C GLY A 595 28.41 -11.27 -17.76
N LEU A 596 29.15 -10.18 -17.80
CA LEU A 596 29.18 -9.20 -16.74
C LEU A 596 29.07 -7.81 -17.37
N THR A 597 28.03 -7.07 -16.99
CA THR A 597 27.83 -5.68 -17.41
C THR A 597 28.16 -4.74 -16.25
N ALA A 598 29.05 -3.79 -16.49
CA ALA A 598 29.39 -2.73 -15.55
C ALA A 598 28.71 -1.42 -15.97
N VAL A 599 28.03 -0.79 -15.02
CA VAL A 599 27.34 0.50 -15.22
C VAL A 599 27.92 1.52 -14.23
N PRO A 600 28.87 2.38 -14.66
CA PRO A 600 29.42 3.42 -13.81
C PRO A 600 28.42 4.55 -13.51
N ARG A 601 28.44 5.01 -12.26
CA ARG A 601 27.69 6.20 -11.80
C ARG A 601 28.44 6.92 -10.68
N ARG A 602 28.06 8.18 -10.43
CA ARG A 602 28.54 8.95 -9.27
C ARG A 602 27.46 9.09 -8.21
N GLU A 603 27.81 8.79 -6.96
CA GLU A 603 26.99 9.04 -5.77
C GLU A 603 27.81 9.90 -4.79
N LYS A 604 27.33 11.10 -4.43
CA LYS A 604 28.00 11.99 -3.46
C LYS A 604 29.53 12.11 -3.72
N ASP A 605 29.92 12.34 -4.97
CA ASP A 605 31.30 12.41 -5.49
C ASP A 605 32.12 11.10 -5.47
N GLN A 606 31.55 9.97 -5.06
CA GLN A 606 32.17 8.66 -5.17
C GLN A 606 31.76 7.96 -6.47
N VAL A 607 32.69 7.22 -7.07
CA VAL A 607 32.38 6.32 -8.18
C VAL A 607 31.85 5.01 -7.62
N VAL A 608 30.70 4.62 -8.15
CA VAL A 608 30.04 3.35 -7.90
C VAL A 608 29.89 2.64 -9.24
N LEU A 609 30.26 1.36 -9.30
CA LEU A 609 29.95 0.49 -10.42
C LEU A 609 28.86 -0.49 -10.03
N ALA A 610 27.70 -0.40 -10.68
CA ALA A 610 26.70 -1.46 -10.61
C ALA A 610 27.13 -2.59 -11.56
N LEU A 611 27.30 -3.80 -11.02
CA LEU A 611 27.75 -4.97 -11.77
C LEU A 611 26.61 -5.99 -11.89
N TYR A 612 26.15 -6.19 -13.11
CA TYR A 612 25.05 -7.09 -13.45
C TYR A 612 25.61 -8.38 -14.06
N PRO A 613 25.64 -9.49 -13.30
CA PRO A 613 26.07 -10.75 -13.84
C PRO A 613 24.93 -11.42 -14.61
N GLN A 614 25.25 -12.08 -15.72
CA GLN A 614 24.27 -12.74 -16.57
C GLN A 614 24.75 -14.12 -16.98
N SER A 615 23.81 -15.04 -17.17
CA SER A 615 24.05 -16.36 -17.74
C SER A 615 23.05 -16.61 -18.86
N THR A 616 23.55 -17.06 -20.00
CA THR A 616 22.73 -17.56 -21.12
C THR A 616 22.39 -19.05 -20.96
N TYR A 617 22.81 -19.67 -19.85
CA TYR A 617 22.58 -21.07 -19.57
C TYR A 617 21.38 -21.23 -18.61
N GLU A 618 20.29 -21.80 -19.12
CA GLU A 618 18.95 -21.87 -18.49
C GLU A 618 18.92 -22.39 -17.05
N TYR A 619 19.86 -23.27 -16.68
CA TYR A 619 19.89 -23.91 -15.37
C TYR A 619 20.91 -23.31 -14.39
N VAL A 620 21.68 -22.32 -14.82
CA VAL A 620 22.74 -21.74 -13.99
C VAL A 620 22.48 -20.26 -13.78
N SER A 621 22.34 -19.90 -12.51
CA SER A 621 22.24 -18.51 -12.06
C SER A 621 23.63 -18.03 -11.67
N VAL A 622 23.96 -16.79 -11.99
CA VAL A 622 25.21 -16.17 -11.50
C VAL A 622 24.88 -15.38 -10.26
N SER A 623 25.67 -15.55 -9.21
CA SER A 623 25.46 -14.83 -7.96
C SER A 623 25.70 -13.33 -8.16
N PRO A 624 24.77 -12.47 -7.74
CA PRO A 624 24.95 -11.00 -7.71
C PRO A 624 26.08 -10.57 -6.77
N THR A 625 26.55 -11.44 -5.87
CA THR A 625 27.61 -11.12 -4.92
C THR A 625 29.00 -11.03 -5.53
N ILE A 626 29.20 -11.54 -6.76
CA ILE A 626 30.39 -11.36 -7.62
C ILE A 626 31.73 -11.35 -6.85
N ALA A 627 32.45 -12.46 -6.83
CA ALA A 627 33.74 -12.56 -6.11
C ALA A 627 33.72 -12.22 -4.60
N HIS A 628 32.57 -11.84 -4.02
CA HIS A 628 32.32 -11.76 -2.57
C HIS A 628 31.46 -12.95 -2.13
N SER A 629 32.00 -13.89 -1.36
CA SER A 629 31.17 -14.95 -0.76
C SER A 629 31.82 -15.61 0.45
N LEU A 630 31.17 -15.52 1.59
CA LEU A 630 31.61 -16.24 2.78
C LEU A 630 31.23 -17.72 2.81
N LEU A 631 30.36 -18.16 1.90
CA LEU A 631 30.13 -19.59 1.67
C LEU A 631 31.37 -20.23 1.01
N ALA A 632 32.14 -19.46 0.24
CA ALA A 632 33.29 -19.97 -0.50
C ALA A 632 34.52 -20.23 0.36
N GLN A 633 34.62 -19.57 1.52
CA GLN A 633 35.67 -19.73 2.54
C GLN A 633 37.12 -19.63 2.01
N ALA A 634 37.28 -19.11 0.80
CA ALA A 634 38.57 -18.73 0.24
C ALA A 634 38.80 -17.25 0.49
N ALA A 635 40.06 -16.80 0.50
CA ALA A 635 40.35 -15.38 0.49
C ALA A 635 39.83 -14.79 -0.84
N ASP A 636 38.82 -13.94 -0.74
CA ASP A 636 38.28 -13.22 -1.89
C ASP A 636 39.41 -12.41 -2.55
N LEU A 637 39.52 -12.52 -3.87
CA LEU A 637 40.44 -11.66 -4.62
C LEU A 637 39.71 -10.33 -4.82
N PRO A 638 40.36 -9.18 -4.58
CA PRO A 638 39.68 -7.90 -4.67
C PRO A 638 39.26 -7.63 -6.12
N ILE A 639 38.05 -7.09 -6.29
CA ILE A 639 37.69 -6.42 -7.53
C ILE A 639 38.44 -5.09 -7.56
N THR A 640 39.13 -4.83 -8.66
CA THR A 640 39.99 -3.65 -8.78
C THR A 640 39.69 -2.85 -10.03
N LEU A 641 39.98 -1.57 -9.95
CA LEU A 641 39.81 -0.62 -11.04
C LEU A 641 41.20 -0.04 -11.33
N THR A 642 41.67 -0.17 -12.57
CA THR A 642 43.03 0.26 -12.96
C THR A 642 42.95 1.39 -13.98
N ALA A 643 43.59 2.52 -13.70
CA ALA A 643 43.71 3.63 -14.65
C ALA A 643 44.82 3.37 -15.67
N GLN A 644 44.76 4.06 -16.82
CA GLN A 644 45.82 3.97 -17.85
C GLN A 644 47.22 4.40 -17.36
N ASP A 645 47.29 5.24 -16.32
CA ASP A 645 48.55 5.68 -15.71
C ASP A 645 49.10 4.70 -14.65
N GLY A 646 48.37 3.61 -14.39
CA GLY A 646 48.75 2.55 -13.46
C GLY A 646 48.23 2.74 -12.03
N GLY A 647 47.40 3.75 -11.75
CA GLY A 647 46.66 3.81 -10.49
C GLY A 647 45.72 2.62 -10.33
N VAL A 648 45.62 2.05 -9.13
CA VAL A 648 44.76 0.90 -8.82
C VAL A 648 43.92 1.23 -7.59
N TRP A 649 42.62 0.95 -7.66
CA TRP A 649 41.66 1.12 -6.58
C TRP A 649 40.93 -0.19 -6.32
N GLU A 650 40.81 -0.58 -5.06
CA GLU A 650 40.03 -1.77 -4.65
C GLU A 650 38.58 -1.35 -4.42
N GLY A 651 37.66 -2.16 -4.94
CA GLY A 651 36.23 -1.96 -4.78
C GLY A 651 35.74 -2.49 -3.45
N THR A 652 34.87 -1.74 -2.79
CA THR A 652 34.13 -2.21 -1.61
C THR A 652 32.77 -2.71 -2.05
N PHE A 653 32.45 -3.97 -1.74
CA PHE A 653 31.17 -4.61 -2.07
C PHE A 653 30.01 -3.95 -1.33
N ARG A 654 28.92 -3.69 -2.04
CA ARG A 654 27.61 -3.30 -1.52
C ARG A 654 26.52 -4.06 -2.27
N PRO A 655 25.67 -4.85 -1.60
CA PRO A 655 24.59 -5.57 -2.29
C PRO A 655 23.57 -4.59 -2.88
N SER A 656 22.90 -4.99 -3.96
CA SER A 656 21.73 -4.27 -4.47
C SER A 656 20.50 -4.54 -3.62
N ARG A 657 19.52 -3.62 -3.68
CA ARG A 657 18.25 -3.78 -2.96
C ARG A 657 17.43 -4.95 -3.50
N ASP A 658 17.39 -5.18 -4.80
CA ASP A 658 16.63 -6.27 -5.42
C ASP A 658 17.39 -7.61 -5.47
N GLY A 659 18.69 -7.60 -5.17
CA GLY A 659 19.53 -8.80 -5.19
C GLY A 659 19.85 -9.30 -6.62
N THR A 660 19.64 -8.50 -7.66
CA THR A 660 19.92 -8.88 -9.05
C THR A 660 21.33 -8.47 -9.51
N TYR A 661 21.92 -7.48 -8.83
CA TYR A 661 23.27 -6.97 -9.09
C TYR A 661 24.02 -6.66 -7.78
N SER A 662 25.25 -6.15 -7.88
CA SER A 662 25.92 -5.51 -6.74
C SER A 662 26.59 -4.21 -7.13
N ASP A 663 26.60 -3.27 -6.19
CA ASP A 663 27.35 -2.03 -6.29
C ASP A 663 28.76 -2.21 -5.73
N TRP A 664 29.74 -1.64 -6.41
CA TRP A 664 31.14 -1.64 -5.99
C TRP A 664 31.65 -0.21 -5.90
N LEU A 665 32.01 0.20 -4.69
CA LEU A 665 32.44 1.57 -4.40
C LEU A 665 33.96 1.66 -4.51
N PHE A 666 34.45 2.63 -5.30
CA PHE A 666 35.88 2.85 -5.50
C PHE A 666 36.35 4.22 -4.98
N GLY A 667 35.48 4.92 -4.25
CA GLY A 667 35.74 6.26 -3.71
C GLY A 667 35.78 7.34 -4.78
N ASN A 668 36.40 8.47 -4.47
CA ASN A 668 36.47 9.61 -5.39
C ASN A 668 37.57 9.41 -6.43
N LEU A 669 37.17 9.12 -7.66
CA LEU A 669 38.04 8.98 -8.83
C LEU A 669 37.79 10.11 -9.84
N PRO A 670 38.82 10.58 -10.57
CA PRO A 670 38.64 11.51 -11.67
C PRO A 670 37.88 10.85 -12.84
N ALA A 671 37.30 11.67 -13.72
CA ALA A 671 36.76 11.19 -14.99
C ALA A 671 37.90 10.67 -15.88
N GLY A 672 37.67 9.58 -16.62
CA GLY A 672 38.69 8.98 -17.48
C GLY A 672 38.43 7.52 -17.87
N GLU A 673 39.44 6.92 -18.50
CA GLU A 673 39.43 5.53 -18.98
C GLU A 673 40.07 4.60 -17.95
N TYR A 674 39.39 3.50 -17.68
CA TYR A 674 39.78 2.52 -16.69
C TYR A 674 39.52 1.08 -17.17
N THR A 675 40.16 0.12 -16.52
CA THR A 675 39.84 -1.30 -16.65
C THR A 675 39.36 -1.83 -15.31
N LEU A 676 38.13 -2.34 -15.26
CA LEU A 676 37.62 -3.11 -14.13
C LEU A 676 38.11 -4.55 -14.23
N HIS A 677 38.70 -5.05 -13.16
CA HIS A 677 39.18 -6.42 -13.04
C HIS A 677 38.33 -7.17 -12.01
N VAL A 678 37.58 -8.15 -12.48
CA VAL A 678 36.78 -9.06 -11.66
C VAL A 678 37.42 -10.45 -11.75
N PRO A 679 37.91 -11.02 -10.63
CA PRO A 679 38.77 -12.20 -10.69
C PRO A 679 38.02 -13.50 -11.00
N TYR A 680 36.74 -13.60 -10.60
CA TYR A 680 35.87 -14.76 -10.83
C TYR A 680 34.41 -14.42 -10.54
N LEU A 681 33.50 -15.31 -10.93
CA LEU A 681 32.07 -15.25 -10.58
C LEU A 681 31.68 -16.47 -9.74
N TYR A 682 30.70 -16.30 -8.86
CA TYR A 682 30.02 -17.44 -8.24
C TYR A 682 28.79 -17.80 -9.06
N VAL A 683 28.53 -19.09 -9.24
CA VAL A 683 27.38 -19.58 -10.01
C VAL A 683 26.70 -20.72 -9.28
N THR A 684 25.38 -20.76 -9.34
CA THR A 684 24.54 -21.80 -8.73
C THR A 684 23.81 -22.56 -9.82
N ASP A 685 23.86 -23.90 -9.80
CA ASP A 685 23.00 -24.71 -10.67
C ASP A 685 21.66 -24.96 -9.99
N ASN A 686 20.57 -24.57 -10.64
CA ASN A 686 19.22 -24.68 -10.08
C ASN A 686 18.63 -26.09 -10.22
N ARG A 687 19.38 -27.06 -10.78
CA ARG A 687 18.96 -28.45 -10.87
C ARG A 687 19.25 -29.22 -9.58
N SER A 688 18.45 -30.25 -9.37
CA SER A 688 18.66 -31.25 -8.32
C SER A 688 19.39 -32.47 -8.87
N PHE A 689 20.31 -33.02 -8.09
CA PHE A 689 21.10 -34.20 -8.43
C PHE A 689 20.87 -35.29 -7.39
N HIS A 690 20.70 -36.53 -7.81
CA HIS A 690 20.28 -37.61 -6.92
C HIS A 690 21.38 -38.68 -6.78
N GLY A 691 21.52 -39.23 -5.57
CA GLY A 691 22.52 -40.23 -5.25
C GLY A 691 22.02 -41.21 -4.20
N ALA A 692 21.96 -42.50 -4.56
CA ALA A 692 21.61 -43.55 -3.62
C ALA A 692 22.77 -43.88 -2.68
N VAL A 693 22.55 -43.77 -1.38
CA VAL A 693 23.52 -44.03 -0.30
C VAL A 693 23.08 -45.25 0.51
N PRO A 694 23.91 -46.31 0.66
CA PRO A 694 23.59 -47.44 1.52
C PRO A 694 23.65 -47.03 3.00
N LEU A 695 22.83 -47.63 3.86
CA LEU A 695 22.80 -47.31 5.29
C LEU A 695 23.40 -48.43 6.16
N PRO A 696 24.31 -48.10 7.10
CA PRO A 696 24.80 -49.04 8.10
C PRO A 696 23.68 -49.64 8.94
N ARG A 697 23.81 -50.89 9.36
CA ARG A 697 22.79 -51.59 10.14
C ARG A 697 23.07 -51.55 11.64
N GLN A 698 24.30 -51.23 12.03
CA GLN A 698 24.75 -51.21 13.42
C GLN A 698 25.90 -50.21 13.62
N PRO A 699 26.13 -49.73 14.85
CA PRO A 699 27.29 -48.90 15.18
C PRO A 699 28.61 -49.56 14.77
N GLY A 700 29.50 -48.77 14.17
CA GLY A 700 30.81 -49.20 13.67
C GLY A 700 30.83 -49.90 12.30
N GLU A 701 29.68 -50.25 11.72
CA GLU A 701 29.63 -50.76 10.35
C GLU A 701 29.96 -49.64 9.35
N THR A 702 30.84 -49.92 8.40
CA THR A 702 31.30 -48.95 7.39
C THR A 702 31.01 -49.49 6.00
N LEU A 703 30.36 -48.71 5.15
CA LEU A 703 29.96 -49.10 3.80
C LEU A 703 30.52 -48.11 2.76
N PRO A 704 31.02 -48.58 1.61
CA PRO A 704 31.44 -47.70 0.53
C PRO A 704 30.23 -47.12 -0.21
N VAL A 705 30.31 -45.86 -0.61
CA VAL A 705 29.22 -45.17 -1.33
C VAL A 705 29.59 -44.93 -2.79
N GLY A 706 30.57 -44.05 -3.09
CA GLY A 706 31.04 -43.81 -4.46
C GLY A 706 31.14 -42.33 -4.80
N GLN A 707 30.52 -41.90 -5.90
CA GLN A 707 30.52 -40.50 -6.32
C GLN A 707 29.18 -40.12 -6.93
N VAL A 708 28.80 -38.85 -6.80
CA VAL A 708 27.63 -38.27 -7.45
C VAL A 708 28.11 -37.22 -8.44
N GLN A 709 27.62 -37.31 -9.68
CA GLN A 709 27.89 -36.30 -10.70
C GLN A 709 26.97 -35.10 -10.46
N VAL A 710 27.57 -33.92 -10.27
CA VAL A 710 26.87 -32.66 -10.04
C VAL A 710 27.34 -31.68 -11.12
N SER A 711 26.50 -31.53 -12.15
CA SER A 711 26.83 -30.82 -13.37
C SER A 711 28.13 -31.34 -14.00
N ASN A 712 29.14 -30.49 -14.20
CA ASN A 712 30.44 -30.90 -14.75
C ASN A 712 31.46 -31.30 -13.67
N CYS A 713 31.09 -31.23 -12.39
CA CYS A 713 31.93 -31.65 -11.27
C CYS A 713 31.39 -32.95 -10.65
N ARG A 714 32.14 -33.49 -9.70
CA ARG A 714 31.75 -34.69 -8.95
C ARG A 714 31.91 -34.43 -7.46
N ILE A 715 30.99 -34.98 -6.68
CA ILE A 715 31.15 -35.11 -5.23
C ILE A 715 31.62 -36.52 -4.97
N LEU A 716 32.76 -36.66 -4.28
CA LEU A 716 33.19 -37.96 -3.79
C LEU A 716 32.47 -38.23 -2.47
N LEU A 717 31.65 -39.28 -2.47
CA LEU A 717 30.98 -39.77 -1.27
C LEU A 717 31.90 -40.83 -0.67
N GLY A 718 32.54 -40.48 0.44
CA GLY A 718 33.42 -41.36 1.19
C GLY A 718 32.68 -42.55 1.78
N ASP A 719 33.32 -43.23 2.72
CA ASP A 719 32.65 -44.31 3.42
C ASP A 719 31.57 -43.73 4.36
N ILE A 720 30.45 -44.44 4.49
CA ILE A 720 29.43 -44.16 5.50
C ILE A 720 29.61 -45.09 6.69
N THR A 721 29.80 -44.53 7.88
CA THR A 721 30.04 -45.27 9.12
C THR A 721 28.88 -45.12 10.09
N GLY A 722 28.35 -46.24 10.58
CA GLY A 722 27.32 -46.26 11.61
C GLY A 722 27.87 -45.75 12.96
N LEU A 723 27.13 -44.88 13.61
CA LEU A 723 27.43 -44.33 14.92
C LEU A 723 26.53 -44.97 15.99
N GLU A 724 26.86 -44.72 17.26
CA GLU A 724 25.99 -45.14 18.36
C GLU A 724 24.59 -44.53 18.22
N PRO A 725 23.51 -45.28 18.52
CA PRO A 725 22.15 -44.75 18.46
C PRO A 725 22.00 -43.56 19.42
N MET A 726 21.09 -42.64 19.10
CA MET A 726 20.84 -41.51 20.01
C MET A 726 20.38 -42.02 21.38
N THR A 727 20.83 -41.37 22.45
CA THR A 727 20.41 -41.68 23.82
C THR A 727 19.19 -40.86 24.28
N GLU A 728 18.98 -39.68 23.69
CA GLU A 728 17.86 -38.76 23.96
C GLU A 728 17.49 -37.99 22.67
N PHE A 729 16.23 -37.58 22.52
CA PHE A 729 15.73 -36.83 21.36
C PHE A 729 15.68 -35.32 21.69
N PRO A 730 16.50 -34.46 21.05
CA PRO A 730 16.68 -33.08 21.54
C PRO A 730 15.64 -32.03 21.09
N TYR A 731 14.55 -32.40 20.42
CA TYR A 731 13.55 -31.42 19.94
C TYR A 731 12.09 -31.90 20.06
N THR A 732 11.22 -30.98 20.51
CA THR A 732 9.76 -31.04 20.39
C THR A 732 9.32 -30.56 19.00
N TYR A 733 9.43 -31.42 17.99
CA TYR A 733 8.68 -31.31 16.73
C TYR A 733 8.13 -32.70 16.41
N LEU A 734 6.82 -32.76 16.18
CA LEU A 734 5.98 -33.96 16.25
C LEU A 734 5.89 -34.78 14.94
N ASP A 735 6.80 -34.59 13.97
CA ASP A 735 6.62 -35.14 12.60
C ASP A 735 7.22 -36.54 12.36
N PHE A 736 7.58 -37.28 13.42
CA PHE A 736 7.97 -38.70 13.28
C PHE A 736 6.76 -39.65 13.35
N THR A 737 5.54 -39.21 13.07
CA THR A 737 4.32 -39.91 13.53
C THR A 737 3.78 -41.05 12.66
N GLU A 738 4.34 -41.37 11.50
CA GLU A 738 3.87 -42.52 10.72
C GLU A 738 4.76 -43.75 10.88
N ALA A 739 4.18 -44.82 11.43
CA ALA A 739 4.83 -46.11 11.54
C ALA A 739 5.09 -46.68 10.14
N ILE A 740 6.36 -46.87 9.79
CA ILE A 740 6.73 -47.44 8.49
C ILE A 740 6.44 -48.94 8.52
N GLY A 741 5.51 -49.39 7.67
CA GLY A 741 5.22 -50.79 7.45
C GLY A 741 6.11 -51.36 6.35
N TYR A 742 6.90 -52.38 6.67
CA TYR A 742 7.74 -53.07 5.69
C TYR A 742 6.97 -54.20 4.98
N PRO A 743 7.33 -54.58 3.74
CA PRO A 743 6.66 -55.65 2.97
C PRO A 743 6.70 -57.04 3.63
N ASP A 744 7.60 -57.24 4.59
CA ASP A 744 7.70 -58.46 5.39
C ASP A 744 6.75 -58.47 6.60
N GLY A 745 5.94 -57.41 6.77
CA GLY A 745 4.96 -57.25 7.84
C GLY A 745 5.51 -56.63 9.11
N THR A 746 6.77 -56.19 9.11
CA THR A 746 7.38 -55.51 10.26
C THR A 746 6.88 -54.07 10.34
N ILE A 747 6.40 -53.66 11.51
CA ILE A 747 5.97 -52.28 11.78
C ILE A 747 6.98 -51.69 12.75
N VAL A 748 7.69 -50.63 12.36
CA VAL A 748 8.56 -49.90 13.28
C VAL A 748 7.79 -48.71 13.84
N THR A 749 7.55 -48.74 15.15
CA THR A 749 6.89 -47.66 15.89
C THR A 749 7.91 -46.68 16.45
N THR A 750 7.49 -45.44 16.72
CA THR A 750 8.24 -44.28 17.26
C THR A 750 8.95 -44.46 18.63
N TYR A 751 9.07 -45.69 19.13
CA TYR A 751 9.72 -46.00 20.41
C TYR A 751 11.16 -46.51 20.28
N ASP A 752 11.62 -46.86 19.08
CA ASP A 752 13.03 -47.20 18.85
C ASP A 752 13.83 -45.94 18.53
N LEU A 753 14.92 -45.72 19.27
CA LEU A 753 15.81 -44.58 19.05
C LEU A 753 16.45 -44.69 17.64
N PRO A 754 16.49 -43.61 16.85
CA PRO A 754 17.01 -43.66 15.49
C PRO A 754 18.49 -44.06 15.49
N LEU A 755 18.87 -44.83 14.47
CA LEU A 755 20.28 -45.07 14.15
C LEU A 755 20.89 -43.80 13.59
N GLN A 756 22.19 -43.67 13.81
CA GLN A 756 22.98 -42.56 13.27
C GLN A 756 24.07 -43.11 12.37
N ALA A 757 24.40 -42.39 11.30
CA ALA A 757 25.56 -42.67 10.47
C ALA A 757 26.21 -41.37 10.03
N GLN A 758 27.52 -41.40 9.79
CA GLN A 758 28.27 -40.29 9.23
C GLN A 758 28.77 -40.69 7.84
N LEU A 759 28.46 -39.89 6.84
CA LEU A 759 28.97 -40.00 5.49
C LEU A 759 30.00 -38.89 5.25
N GLU A 760 31.22 -39.24 4.84
CA GLU A 760 32.22 -38.25 4.46
C GLU A 760 31.92 -37.67 3.07
N LEU A 761 32.07 -36.35 2.92
CA LEU A 761 31.96 -35.66 1.63
C LEU A 761 33.31 -35.06 1.26
N THR A 762 33.72 -35.23 0.01
CA THR A 762 34.91 -34.55 -0.53
C THR A 762 34.62 -33.94 -1.88
N PHE A 763 35.00 -32.67 -2.02
CA PHE A 763 34.91 -31.90 -3.25
C PHE A 763 36.31 -31.84 -3.89
N PRO A 764 36.64 -32.76 -4.82
CA PRO A 764 37.96 -32.76 -5.44
C PRO A 764 38.19 -31.43 -6.18
N ARG A 765 39.25 -30.72 -5.82
CA ARG A 765 39.76 -29.57 -6.59
C ARG A 765 40.79 -30.07 -7.58
N GLU A 766 40.43 -30.19 -8.85
CA GLU A 766 41.40 -30.49 -9.91
C GLU A 766 42.03 -29.19 -10.44
N GLU A 767 43.37 -29.12 -10.50
CA GLU A 767 44.06 -27.96 -11.08
C GLU A 767 43.71 -27.80 -12.57
N GLY A 768 43.27 -26.59 -12.94
CA GLY A 768 42.97 -26.25 -14.34
C GLY A 768 41.51 -26.46 -14.78
N GLU A 769 40.60 -26.81 -13.86
CA GLU A 769 39.17 -26.82 -14.17
C GLU A 769 38.60 -25.40 -14.33
N TRP A 770 37.72 -25.24 -15.32
CA TRP A 770 37.01 -24.00 -15.64
C TRP A 770 36.08 -23.54 -14.50
N MET A 771 35.58 -24.45 -13.66
CA MET A 771 34.82 -24.14 -12.45
C MET A 771 35.32 -24.98 -11.27
N THR A 772 35.07 -24.52 -10.04
CA THR A 772 35.36 -25.26 -8.81
C THR A 772 34.09 -25.36 -7.97
N LEU A 773 33.65 -26.57 -7.65
CA LEU A 773 32.54 -26.80 -6.73
C LEU A 773 32.97 -26.43 -5.30
N LEU A 774 32.22 -25.54 -4.65
CA LEU A 774 32.51 -25.01 -3.32
C LEU A 774 31.56 -25.54 -2.27
N ASP A 775 30.27 -25.62 -2.61
CA ASP A 775 29.21 -26.02 -1.69
C ASP A 775 28.05 -26.69 -2.45
N VAL A 776 27.23 -27.47 -1.75
CA VAL A 776 25.96 -28.04 -2.20
C VAL A 776 24.94 -28.04 -1.07
N GLY A 777 23.71 -27.62 -1.37
CA GLY A 777 22.57 -27.94 -0.51
C GLY A 777 22.27 -29.44 -0.58
N VAL A 778 21.75 -30.00 0.51
CA VAL A 778 21.33 -31.40 0.56
C VAL A 778 19.91 -31.47 1.11
N GLN A 779 19.00 -32.00 0.31
CA GLN A 779 17.61 -32.29 0.64
C GLN A 779 17.32 -33.79 0.60
N PHE A 780 16.24 -34.16 1.26
CA PHE A 780 15.74 -35.52 1.28
C PHE A 780 14.67 -35.77 0.22
N GLY A 781 14.84 -36.84 -0.54
CA GLY A 781 13.74 -37.43 -1.30
C GLY A 781 13.15 -38.61 -0.52
N ILE A 782 11.93 -38.48 -0.02
CA ILE A 782 11.12 -39.65 0.34
C ILE A 782 10.27 -40.00 -0.89
N THR A 783 10.25 -41.28 -1.24
CA THR A 783 9.28 -41.79 -2.21
C THR A 783 7.88 -41.75 -1.59
N SER A 784 6.97 -40.96 -2.16
CA SER A 784 5.49 -40.92 -1.99
C SER A 784 4.84 -40.88 -0.60
N GLU A 785 5.55 -41.11 0.52
CA GLU A 785 4.97 -41.21 1.86
C GLU A 785 5.73 -40.33 2.88
N GLY A 786 5.42 -39.02 2.89
CA GLY A 786 5.81 -38.06 3.93
C GLY A 786 7.17 -37.37 3.75
N SER A 787 7.37 -36.19 4.33
CA SER A 787 8.67 -35.49 4.42
C SER A 787 9.17 -35.52 5.87
N GLN A 788 10.43 -35.88 6.12
CA GLN A 788 11.03 -35.78 7.46
C GLN A 788 12.05 -34.64 7.53
N GLY A 789 11.72 -33.56 8.24
CA GLY A 789 12.68 -32.52 8.61
C GLY A 789 13.71 -33.05 9.62
N ASN A 790 14.96 -32.58 9.53
CA ASN A 790 16.06 -32.83 10.51
C ASN A 790 16.64 -34.26 10.60
N ALA A 791 16.36 -35.15 9.65
CA ALA A 791 17.00 -36.46 9.58
C ALA A 791 18.46 -36.40 9.07
N CYS A 792 18.91 -35.29 8.47
CA CYS A 792 20.27 -35.11 7.96
C CYS A 792 20.78 -33.75 8.39
N GLN A 793 22.02 -33.73 8.84
CA GLN A 793 22.70 -32.52 9.27
C GLN A 793 24.07 -32.47 8.59
N LEU A 794 24.36 -31.36 7.93
CA LEU A 794 25.68 -31.09 7.38
C LEU A 794 26.70 -31.03 8.52
N SER A 795 27.82 -31.73 8.36
CA SER A 795 28.97 -31.64 9.27
C SER A 795 30.08 -30.83 8.63
N TYR A 796 30.67 -29.94 9.43
CA TYR A 796 31.72 -29.03 8.99
C TYR A 796 33.03 -29.34 9.71
N THR A 797 34.15 -29.23 9.00
CA THR A 797 35.49 -29.26 9.59
C THR A 797 36.17 -27.92 9.34
N THR A 798 36.84 -27.38 10.36
CA THR A 798 37.62 -26.14 10.22
C THR A 798 39.11 -26.47 10.16
N ASP A 799 39.78 -26.02 9.11
CA ASP A 799 41.23 -26.11 8.94
C ASP A 799 41.86 -24.76 8.56
N GLU A 800 43.15 -24.77 8.16
CA GLU A 800 43.89 -23.57 7.76
C GLU A 800 43.35 -22.86 6.51
N ASN A 801 42.45 -23.51 5.77
CA ASN A 801 41.80 -23.00 4.57
C ASN A 801 40.31 -22.68 4.78
N GLY A 802 39.79 -22.76 6.02
CA GLY A 802 38.39 -22.42 6.35
C GLY A 802 37.54 -23.59 6.88
N THR A 803 36.26 -23.33 7.12
CA THR A 803 35.25 -24.26 7.69
C THR A 803 34.48 -25.05 6.63
N HIS A 804 35.13 -25.95 5.91
CA HIS A 804 34.51 -26.62 4.77
C HIS A 804 33.58 -27.77 5.19
N HIS A 805 32.63 -28.10 4.32
CA HIS A 805 31.79 -29.29 4.47
C HIS A 805 32.64 -30.56 4.45
N SER A 806 32.53 -31.36 5.51
CA SER A 806 33.33 -32.57 5.68
C SER A 806 32.49 -33.84 5.70
N GLY A 807 31.16 -33.72 5.76
CA GLY A 807 30.28 -34.88 5.77
C GLY A 807 28.81 -34.57 6.02
N LEU A 808 28.03 -35.64 6.13
CA LEU A 808 26.61 -35.64 6.48
C LEU A 808 26.42 -36.57 7.67
N LEU A 809 25.80 -36.06 8.73
CA LEU A 809 25.23 -36.88 9.78
C LEU A 809 23.81 -37.27 9.34
N LEU A 810 23.54 -38.56 9.26
CA LEU A 810 22.26 -39.15 8.85
C LEU A 810 21.61 -39.84 10.05
N ARG A 811 20.32 -39.62 10.23
CA ARG A 811 19.46 -40.24 11.24
C ARG A 811 18.34 -40.98 10.55
N TYR A 812 18.16 -42.26 10.88
CA TYR A 812 17.19 -43.11 10.18
C TYR A 812 16.63 -44.20 11.07
N THR A 813 15.43 -44.65 10.70
CA THR A 813 14.72 -45.71 11.40
C THR A 813 15.43 -47.06 11.17
N PRO A 814 15.58 -47.89 12.22
CA PRO A 814 16.05 -49.26 12.06
C PRO A 814 15.24 -50.02 10.99
N GLY A 815 15.91 -50.71 10.07
CA GLY A 815 15.27 -51.44 8.96
C GLY A 815 15.37 -50.75 7.60
N LEU A 816 15.74 -49.46 7.54
CA LEU A 816 16.06 -48.79 6.27
C LEU A 816 17.46 -49.21 5.80
N TYR A 817 17.62 -49.54 4.52
CA TYR A 817 18.88 -50.09 3.97
C TYR A 817 19.60 -49.19 2.96
N ALA A 818 18.90 -48.20 2.41
CA ALA A 818 19.45 -47.21 1.50
C ALA A 818 18.61 -45.94 1.53
N PHE A 819 19.18 -44.82 1.10
CA PHE A 819 18.56 -43.51 1.06
C PHE A 819 18.85 -42.82 -0.29
N ASP A 820 17.92 -42.04 -0.84
CA ASP A 820 18.20 -41.17 -1.99
C ASP A 820 18.47 -39.74 -1.54
N LEU A 821 19.73 -39.32 -1.64
CA LEU A 821 20.15 -37.96 -1.31
C LEU A 821 19.94 -37.06 -2.52
N THR A 822 19.24 -35.95 -2.32
CA THR A 822 19.07 -34.92 -3.35
C THR A 822 20.03 -33.77 -3.05
N PHE A 823 21.01 -33.55 -3.90
CA PHE A 823 21.88 -32.40 -3.86
C PHE A 823 21.22 -31.27 -4.65
N THR A 824 21.02 -30.12 -4.01
CA THR A 824 20.30 -28.97 -4.55
C THR A 824 21.18 -27.73 -4.52
N HIS A 825 21.03 -26.83 -5.49
CA HIS A 825 21.73 -25.54 -5.50
C HIS A 825 23.26 -25.64 -5.30
N PRO A 826 23.99 -26.50 -6.05
CA PRO A 826 25.44 -26.52 -5.99
C PRO A 826 26.04 -25.15 -6.35
N LEU A 827 26.91 -24.64 -5.48
CA LEU A 827 27.63 -23.39 -5.62
C LEU A 827 29.02 -23.65 -6.21
N PHE A 828 29.31 -23.01 -7.34
CA PHE A 828 30.60 -23.08 -8.02
C PHE A 828 31.28 -21.71 -8.06
N ARG A 829 32.61 -21.70 -8.06
CA ARG A 829 33.42 -20.57 -8.51
C ARG A 829 33.85 -20.79 -9.96
N LEU A 830 33.49 -19.88 -10.85
CA LEU A 830 33.99 -19.83 -12.21
C LEU A 830 35.40 -19.27 -12.20
N ASN A 831 36.41 -20.06 -12.56
CA ASN A 831 37.83 -19.66 -12.47
C ASN A 831 38.28 -18.73 -13.63
N GLU A 832 37.38 -17.90 -14.13
CA GLU A 832 37.59 -17.01 -15.25
C GLU A 832 37.50 -15.55 -14.81
N SER A 833 38.49 -14.75 -15.19
CA SER A 833 38.53 -13.32 -14.90
C SER A 833 37.86 -12.50 -15.99
N PHE A 834 37.26 -11.39 -15.59
CA PHE A 834 36.65 -10.39 -16.46
C PHE A 834 37.45 -9.09 -16.34
N ASP A 835 37.99 -8.64 -17.46
CA ASP A 835 38.70 -7.37 -17.64
C ASP A 835 37.83 -6.47 -18.53
N ILE A 836 37.07 -5.57 -17.92
CA ILE A 836 36.09 -4.72 -18.60
C ILE A 836 36.67 -3.30 -18.78
N PRO A 837 37.05 -2.89 -20.00
CA PRO A 837 37.43 -1.51 -20.26
C PRO A 837 36.19 -0.62 -20.19
N LEU A 838 36.25 0.43 -19.37
CA LEU A 838 35.13 1.34 -19.13
C LEU A 838 35.58 2.80 -19.03
N CYS A 839 34.65 3.71 -19.31
CA CYS A 839 34.83 5.14 -19.14
C CYS A 839 34.01 5.62 -17.94
N ILE A 840 34.61 6.45 -17.08
CA ILE A 840 33.93 7.13 -15.98
C ILE A 840 33.74 8.59 -16.39
N SER A 841 32.49 9.03 -16.47
CA SER A 841 32.13 10.41 -16.82
C SER A 841 32.43 11.41 -15.70
N GLU A 842 32.36 12.71 -16.04
CA GLU A 842 32.33 13.78 -15.03
C GLU A 842 31.15 13.63 -14.06
#